data_AF-A0A928G4D1-F1
#
_entry.id   AF-A0A928G4D1-F1
#
_cell.length_a   1.000
_cell.length_b   1.000
_cell.length_c   1.000
_cell.angle_alpha   90.00
_cell.angle_beta   90.00
_cell.angle_gamma   90.00
#
_symmetry.space_group_name_H-M   'P 1'
#
loop_
_entity.id
_entity.type
_entity.pdbx_description
1 polymer ?
#
loop_
_entity_poly.entity_id
_entity_poly.type
_entity_poly.pdbx_seq_one_letter_code
_entity_poly.pdbx_strand_id
1 'polypeptide(L)'
;MNKNIITKFLSLAAVALIGWGCETNYFNEQYLDGYEQDNTITDVQTINYTLSEDDYSAIAKNSTNKKIAEAAGEDAVAALNAIGKNKYFGSADEAAAYIPAFVASAYPTVDDGSVVMVTYTTATEVPAELQKMNAATEYTLKDADYQTIWGSEEEFVKAITPATESQLLTVVPSEGLEAGDYVAVTYNYSAEEPGDEPGVPAEPTTFTSVLGAAVLNDAVEVVGYVSAVSSQGIVLTDDAGSVLMYKTTGYELGDVLKVSGTISSFNCGFQIGTSGLTVEKIGTTSVKYPAPVELTGADLDNLLVERVYDDYLQFVKVVGTVAVSGNYYNLNVDGTTAASGSFYGLTDEQKAILSDGQQVTLYGYFSSISKSGGAPKFVNFIMTHLNEAPEAAENVVYTSAFEGIADGDAVEAYGYISAVSAQGPIFTDNSGSILLYKTSGYEVGDKVALSGTIGSYNCGFQIGTSGLTIAKVGTVKTTPYYGTPMELTGADMEALLTSRTENELAYYASMTGTASVSGNYINFNVDGTTNAVGSIYGATDNVKEVLTDGLECTVYGYFCSISKSGGAPKYVNIIVTGVDAGDGIVATRASIKIDASEKLYAYLKWNGSAFEKSDVLAVQPADYKAMGQTYGNFTNPDQDTYLPQFLAQAFPYAQDGDVKNVAFRCFASGATSWKVDEYVSNGQAWVKTIYFEDKTDQFRKAEGVWNIDRTLELDFTNTSSADTKAFYQYCVNWVYDNKDVPMGAPTRDNAGVIVSTDIVTIDGAKPAGNYWVSNYGNNEFYTGASAYHGNLDWRPSAVKGAFAVAGLGDLSDDEILAALKQNTTEVFAEVLHYVYPTMTPEEYKKVVIKVYAYGPNKNYSFDFAVVGEGQFEYVADSITEL
;
A
#
# COMPACT_ATOMS: atom_id res chain seq x y z
N MET A 1 14.05 -58.73 25.18
CA MET A 1 13.86 -59.73 24.10
C MET A 1 12.44 -59.52 23.55
N ASN A 2 12.30 -59.10 22.28
CA ASN A 2 11.05 -58.57 21.73
C ASN A 2 9.87 -59.57 21.80
N LYS A 3 8.74 -59.14 22.40
CA LYS A 3 7.45 -59.88 22.42
C LYS A 3 7.03 -60.39 21.01
N ASN A 4 7.46 -59.71 19.94
CA ASN A 4 7.19 -60.12 18.56
C ASN A 4 7.85 -61.44 18.11
N ILE A 5 8.89 -61.91 18.79
CA ILE A 5 9.51 -63.22 18.49
C ILE A 5 8.81 -64.34 19.28
N ILE A 6 8.38 -64.07 20.52
CA ILE A 6 7.70 -65.06 21.37
C ILE A 6 6.26 -65.29 20.93
N THR A 7 5.51 -64.26 20.51
CA THR A 7 4.14 -64.44 19.98
C THR A 7 4.13 -65.14 18.62
N LYS A 8 5.18 -64.97 17.80
CA LYS A 8 5.35 -65.70 16.52
C LYS A 8 5.87 -67.13 16.71
N PHE A 9 6.57 -67.44 17.80
CA PHE A 9 6.93 -68.82 18.17
C PHE A 9 5.80 -69.57 18.89
N LEU A 10 5.00 -68.91 19.74
CA LEU A 10 3.84 -69.52 20.41
C LEU A 10 2.67 -69.80 19.46
N SER A 11 2.48 -68.98 18.43
CA SER A 11 1.45 -69.23 17.40
C SER A 11 1.81 -70.37 16.44
N LEU A 12 3.09 -70.76 16.33
CA LEU A 12 3.50 -71.99 15.63
C LEU A 12 3.46 -73.24 16.52
N ALA A 13 3.50 -73.10 17.85
CA ALA A 13 3.39 -74.23 18.78
C ALA A 13 1.92 -74.56 19.16
N ALA A 14 1.00 -73.60 19.09
CA ALA A 14 -0.41 -73.79 19.48
C ALA A 14 -1.25 -74.62 18.51
N VAL A 15 -0.73 -74.97 17.31
CA VAL A 15 -1.45 -75.84 16.35
C VAL A 15 -1.13 -77.33 16.56
N ALA A 16 -0.20 -77.71 17.45
CA ALA A 16 0.23 -79.10 17.57
C ALA A 16 -0.32 -79.91 18.77
N LEU A 17 -0.88 -79.31 19.82
CA LEU A 17 -1.28 -80.09 21.02
C LEU A 17 -2.57 -79.57 21.66
N ILE A 18 -3.70 -79.82 20.99
CA ILE A 18 -5.00 -79.91 21.68
C ILE A 18 -5.22 -81.38 22.02
N GLY A 19 -5.07 -81.74 23.31
CA GLY A 19 -5.52 -83.04 23.78
C GLY A 19 -4.80 -83.58 25.00
N TRP A 20 -4.93 -82.91 26.15
CA TRP A 20 -5.27 -83.46 27.48
C TRP A 20 -5.06 -82.36 28.52
N GLY A 21 -5.98 -82.29 29.50
CA GLY A 21 -6.09 -81.17 30.44
C GLY A 21 -4.95 -81.05 31.47
N CYS A 22 -4.88 -79.85 32.05
CA CYS A 22 -4.21 -79.45 33.29
C CYS A 22 -2.70 -79.69 33.40
N GLU A 23 -1.91 -78.66 33.08
CA GLU A 23 -1.23 -77.76 34.05
C GLU A 23 -0.12 -77.00 33.30
N THR A 24 -0.23 -75.67 33.23
CA THR A 24 0.76 -74.78 32.61
C THR A 24 2.15 -74.84 33.25
N ASN A 25 2.28 -75.53 34.40
CA ASN A 25 3.54 -75.71 35.11
C ASN A 25 4.39 -76.89 34.62
N TYR A 26 3.82 -77.91 33.97
CA TYR A 26 4.60 -79.12 33.62
C TYR A 26 5.74 -78.82 32.63
N PHE A 27 5.51 -77.92 31.67
CA PHE A 27 6.52 -77.59 30.66
C PHE A 27 7.65 -76.72 31.23
N ASN A 28 7.33 -75.79 32.13
CA ASN A 28 8.29 -74.89 32.76
C ASN A 28 9.17 -75.63 33.79
N GLU A 29 8.59 -76.57 34.54
CA GLU A 29 9.31 -77.35 35.58
C GLU A 29 10.18 -78.48 35.00
N GLN A 30 9.84 -79.05 33.84
CA GLN A 30 10.56 -80.22 33.29
C GLN A 30 11.63 -79.88 32.24
N TYR A 31 11.52 -78.73 31.58
CA TYR A 31 12.36 -78.43 30.40
C TYR A 31 13.08 -77.08 30.46
N LEU A 32 12.81 -76.25 31.47
CA LEU A 32 13.44 -74.93 31.65
C LEU A 32 14.05 -74.81 33.06
N ASP A 33 15.14 -75.55 33.28
CA ASP A 33 15.91 -75.52 34.53
C ASP A 33 16.41 -74.09 34.80
N GLY A 34 15.96 -73.47 35.91
CA GLY A 34 16.27 -72.08 36.28
C GLY A 34 15.28 -71.00 35.82
N TYR A 35 14.10 -71.35 35.30
CA TYR A 35 13.05 -70.38 34.97
C TYR A 35 12.33 -69.87 36.22
N GLU A 36 12.55 -68.60 36.58
CA GLU A 36 11.78 -67.92 37.63
C GLU A 36 10.52 -67.28 37.04
N GLN A 37 9.36 -67.69 37.56
CA GLN A 37 8.03 -67.28 37.09
C GLN A 37 7.69 -65.81 37.40
N ASP A 38 8.53 -65.12 38.18
CA ASP A 38 8.26 -63.79 38.73
C ASP A 38 8.83 -62.62 37.90
N ASN A 39 9.63 -62.91 36.86
CA ASN A 39 10.15 -61.86 35.97
C ASN A 39 9.17 -61.59 34.82
N THR A 40 8.24 -60.67 35.04
CA THR A 40 7.42 -60.08 33.98
C THR A 40 8.33 -59.40 32.95
N ILE A 41 8.22 -59.79 31.67
CA ILE A 41 8.95 -59.14 30.58
C ILE A 41 8.28 -57.80 30.28
N THR A 42 8.96 -56.70 30.62
CA THR A 42 8.53 -55.34 30.32
C THR A 42 9.14 -54.82 29.01
N ASP A 43 8.36 -54.06 28.24
CA ASP A 43 8.73 -53.35 27.02
C ASP A 43 8.71 -51.84 27.30
N VAL A 44 9.73 -51.39 28.03
CA VAL A 44 9.96 -49.98 28.38
C VAL A 44 10.82 -49.33 27.30
N GLN A 45 10.34 -48.25 26.69
CA GLN A 45 11.03 -47.58 25.58
C GLN A 45 11.27 -46.09 25.85
N THR A 46 12.30 -45.53 25.21
CA THR A 46 12.53 -44.09 25.08
C THR A 46 12.45 -43.73 23.61
N ILE A 47 11.50 -42.88 23.24
CA ILE A 47 11.17 -42.55 21.85
C ILE A 47 11.28 -41.05 21.65
N ASN A 48 11.90 -40.60 20.57
CA ASN A 48 11.85 -39.20 20.14
C ASN A 48 10.89 -39.10 18.96
N TYR A 49 9.93 -38.17 19.02
CA TYR A 49 8.89 -38.04 18.01
C TYR A 49 8.61 -36.57 17.70
N THR A 50 8.75 -36.17 16.44
CA THR A 50 8.38 -34.83 15.97
C THR A 50 7.02 -34.90 15.30
N LEU A 51 6.06 -34.08 15.73
CA LEU A 51 4.74 -34.04 15.12
C LEU A 51 4.81 -33.52 13.67
N SER A 52 4.15 -34.23 12.76
CA SER A 52 3.90 -33.78 11.39
C SER A 52 2.58 -33.01 11.26
N GLU A 53 2.35 -32.35 10.13
CA GLU A 53 1.08 -31.67 9.83
C GLU A 53 -0.16 -32.59 9.91
N ASP A 54 0.02 -33.86 9.54
CA ASP A 54 -1.03 -34.88 9.62
C ASP A 54 -1.33 -35.27 11.08
N ASP A 55 -0.32 -35.24 11.95
CA ASP A 55 -0.47 -35.59 13.37
C ASP A 55 -1.31 -34.55 14.11
N TYR A 56 -1.14 -33.25 13.86
CA TYR A 56 -2.04 -32.22 14.40
C TYR A 56 -3.51 -32.45 14.01
N SER A 57 -3.72 -32.89 12.76
CA SER A 57 -5.06 -33.26 12.29
C SER A 57 -5.59 -34.49 13.01
N ALA A 58 -4.73 -35.47 13.30
CA ALA A 58 -5.08 -36.67 14.06
C ALA A 58 -5.39 -36.35 15.53
N ILE A 59 -4.65 -35.44 16.14
CA ILE A 59 -4.85 -34.93 17.51
C ILE A 59 -6.23 -34.27 17.65
N ALA A 60 -6.60 -33.37 16.72
CA ALA A 60 -7.91 -32.72 16.71
C ALA A 60 -9.07 -33.70 16.46
N LYS A 61 -8.84 -34.75 15.66
CA LYS A 61 -9.86 -35.76 15.35
C LYS A 61 -9.97 -36.85 16.42
N ASN A 62 -8.99 -36.97 17.31
CA ASN A 62 -8.93 -38.01 18.34
C ASN A 62 -10.17 -37.95 19.25
N SER A 63 -10.84 -39.09 19.41
CA SER A 63 -12.10 -39.18 20.16
C SER A 63 -11.94 -38.92 21.66
N THR A 64 -10.78 -39.21 22.25
CA THR A 64 -10.48 -38.88 23.63
C THR A 64 -10.25 -37.38 23.79
N ASN A 65 -9.49 -36.75 22.89
CA ASN A 65 -9.27 -35.30 22.95
C ASN A 65 -10.56 -34.51 22.78
N LYS A 66 -11.46 -34.94 21.89
CA LYS A 66 -12.78 -34.31 21.75
C LYS A 66 -13.57 -34.32 23.07
N LYS A 67 -13.56 -35.43 23.80
CA LYS A 67 -14.21 -35.51 25.11
C LYS A 67 -13.55 -34.61 26.15
N ILE A 68 -12.21 -34.50 26.13
CA ILE A 68 -11.46 -33.59 27.01
C ILE A 68 -11.89 -32.14 26.75
N ALA A 69 -11.92 -31.74 25.47
CA ALA A 69 -12.31 -30.39 25.06
C ALA A 69 -13.79 -30.10 25.38
N GLU A 70 -14.70 -31.03 25.08
CA GLU A 70 -16.13 -30.90 25.39
C GLU A 70 -16.38 -30.72 26.90
N ALA A 71 -15.61 -31.41 27.74
CA ALA A 71 -15.71 -31.26 29.19
C ALA A 71 -15.18 -29.92 29.70
N ALA A 72 -14.25 -29.29 28.96
CA ALA A 72 -13.64 -28.01 29.30
C ALA A 72 -14.41 -26.79 28.76
N GLY A 73 -15.34 -26.98 27.82
CA GLY A 73 -16.26 -25.95 27.31
C GLY A 73 -16.06 -25.59 25.83
N GLU A 74 -16.91 -24.70 25.32
CA GLU A 74 -16.95 -24.34 23.89
C GLU A 74 -15.61 -23.76 23.38
N ASP A 75 -14.94 -22.94 24.19
CA ASP A 75 -13.63 -22.35 23.85
C ASP A 75 -12.55 -23.44 23.67
N ALA A 76 -12.56 -24.47 24.53
CA ALA A 76 -11.63 -25.59 24.42
C ALA A 76 -11.90 -26.47 23.18
N VAL A 77 -13.19 -26.61 22.79
CA VAL A 77 -13.57 -27.29 21.54
C VAL A 77 -13.09 -26.48 20.32
N ALA A 78 -13.24 -25.16 20.35
CA ALA A 78 -12.73 -24.29 19.29
C ALA A 78 -11.20 -24.36 19.19
N ALA A 79 -10.51 -24.30 20.33
CA ALA A 79 -9.06 -24.45 20.41
C ALA A 79 -8.58 -25.79 19.84
N LEU A 80 -9.20 -26.92 20.23
CA LEU A 80 -8.85 -28.25 19.70
C LEU A 80 -9.02 -28.33 18.17
N ASN A 81 -10.09 -27.74 17.63
CA ASN A 81 -10.30 -27.68 16.18
C ASN A 81 -9.25 -26.78 15.49
N ALA A 82 -8.84 -25.69 16.14
CA ALA A 82 -7.83 -24.78 15.64
C ALA A 82 -6.45 -25.47 15.54
N ILE A 83 -6.07 -26.34 16.48
CA ILE A 83 -4.84 -27.14 16.40
C ILE A 83 -4.78 -27.91 15.09
N GLY A 84 -5.84 -28.65 14.77
CA GLY A 84 -5.90 -29.45 13.54
C GLY A 84 -5.90 -28.61 12.26
N LYS A 85 -6.39 -27.37 12.31
CA LYS A 85 -6.40 -26.44 11.17
C LYS A 85 -5.06 -25.75 10.98
N ASN A 86 -4.48 -25.27 12.08
CA ASN A 86 -3.36 -24.33 12.07
C ASN A 86 -2.00 -25.01 12.24
N LYS A 87 -1.98 -26.29 12.64
CA LYS A 87 -0.77 -27.13 12.80
C LYS A 87 0.18 -26.68 13.91
N TYR A 88 -0.36 -26.04 14.94
CA TYR A 88 0.36 -25.66 16.16
C TYR A 88 -0.59 -25.71 17.35
N PHE A 89 -0.02 -25.74 18.55
CA PHE A 89 -0.76 -25.57 19.81
C PHE A 89 -0.77 -24.10 20.25
N GLY A 90 -1.89 -23.64 20.79
CA GLY A 90 -2.00 -22.27 21.31
C GLY A 90 -1.13 -22.01 22.54
N SER A 91 -0.74 -23.06 23.27
CA SER A 91 0.17 -23.00 24.41
C SER A 91 0.76 -24.38 24.72
N ALA A 92 1.79 -24.41 25.57
CA ALA A 92 2.38 -25.67 26.05
C ALA A 92 1.40 -26.47 26.95
N ASP A 93 0.48 -25.80 27.66
CA ASP A 93 -0.56 -26.46 28.45
C ASP A 93 -1.63 -27.13 27.57
N GLU A 94 -1.94 -26.53 26.42
CA GLU A 94 -2.82 -27.14 25.43
C GLU A 94 -2.19 -28.41 24.82
N ALA A 95 -0.89 -28.35 24.52
CA ALA A 95 -0.12 -29.53 24.09
C ALA A 95 -0.12 -30.63 25.17
N ALA A 96 0.12 -30.26 26.43
CA ALA A 96 0.06 -31.17 27.57
C ALA A 96 -1.31 -31.86 27.72
N ALA A 97 -2.40 -31.16 27.39
CA ALA A 97 -3.76 -31.71 27.48
C ALA A 97 -4.07 -32.72 26.37
N TYR A 98 -3.60 -32.50 25.13
CA TYR A 98 -4.06 -33.25 23.96
C TYR A 98 -3.04 -34.22 23.34
N ILE A 99 -1.74 -34.02 23.53
CA ILE A 99 -0.70 -34.96 23.05
C ILE A 99 -0.82 -36.35 23.72
N PRO A 100 -1.14 -36.49 25.02
CA PRO A 100 -1.20 -37.80 25.65
C PRO A 100 -2.13 -38.81 24.96
N ALA A 101 -3.30 -38.38 24.50
CA ALA A 101 -4.23 -39.27 23.80
C ALA A 101 -3.72 -39.70 22.41
N PHE A 102 -2.97 -38.81 21.76
CA PHE A 102 -2.30 -39.12 20.50
C PHE A 102 -1.17 -40.13 20.71
N VAL A 103 -0.29 -39.91 21.70
CA VAL A 103 0.79 -40.84 22.06
C VAL A 103 0.23 -42.20 22.48
N ALA A 104 -0.87 -42.24 23.25
CA ALA A 104 -1.57 -43.47 23.60
C ALA A 104 -2.05 -44.25 22.38
N SER A 105 -2.50 -43.54 21.34
CA SER A 105 -2.97 -44.14 20.08
C SER A 105 -1.82 -44.61 19.20
N ALA A 106 -0.70 -43.87 19.19
CA ALA A 106 0.49 -44.18 18.41
C ALA A 106 1.31 -45.34 19.00
N TYR A 107 1.38 -45.44 20.34
CA TYR A 107 2.17 -46.43 21.07
C TYR A 107 1.31 -47.25 22.06
N PRO A 108 0.35 -48.06 21.57
CA PRO A 108 -0.62 -48.72 22.44
C PRO A 108 -0.02 -49.89 23.27
N THR A 109 1.11 -50.46 22.86
CA THR A 109 1.64 -51.71 23.42
C THR A 109 2.82 -51.57 24.36
N VAL A 110 3.39 -50.37 24.54
CA VAL A 110 4.55 -50.18 25.42
C VAL A 110 4.13 -50.23 26.88
N ASP A 111 5.00 -50.73 27.75
CA ASP A 111 4.71 -50.92 29.17
C ASP A 111 4.98 -49.64 29.98
N ASP A 112 4.47 -49.58 31.21
CA ASP A 112 4.65 -48.44 32.13
C ASP A 112 6.15 -48.16 32.38
N GLY A 113 6.48 -46.89 32.54
CA GLY A 113 7.85 -46.39 32.59
C GLY A 113 8.39 -45.93 31.23
N SER A 114 7.70 -46.25 30.13
CA SER A 114 8.06 -45.75 28.79
C SER A 114 7.95 -44.22 28.69
N VAL A 115 8.82 -43.63 27.88
CA VAL A 115 8.94 -42.19 27.69
C VAL A 115 8.90 -41.85 26.20
N VAL A 116 8.14 -40.83 25.83
CA VAL A 116 8.16 -40.21 24.50
C VAL A 116 8.51 -38.73 24.64
N MET A 117 9.62 -38.33 24.05
CA MET A 117 9.99 -36.93 23.86
C MET A 117 9.28 -36.43 22.61
N VAL A 118 8.22 -35.63 22.78
CA VAL A 118 7.43 -35.12 21.66
C VAL A 118 7.87 -33.69 21.36
N THR A 119 8.41 -33.48 20.16
CA THR A 119 8.64 -32.14 19.60
C THR A 119 7.39 -31.68 18.86
N TYR A 120 6.86 -30.54 19.26
CA TYR A 120 5.65 -29.92 18.73
C TYR A 120 5.83 -28.40 18.63
N THR A 121 4.97 -27.77 17.84
CA THR A 121 5.07 -26.36 17.50
C THR A 121 4.03 -25.58 18.30
N THR A 122 4.44 -24.49 18.96
CA THR A 122 3.55 -23.53 19.62
C THR A 122 3.61 -22.18 18.94
N ALA A 123 2.53 -21.41 18.99
CA ALA A 123 2.59 -19.99 18.63
C ALA A 123 3.38 -19.21 19.70
N THR A 124 4.33 -18.38 19.27
CA THR A 124 4.94 -17.33 20.09
C THR A 124 4.15 -16.04 19.97
N GLU A 125 4.39 -15.10 20.90
CA GLU A 125 3.73 -13.80 20.85
C GLU A 125 4.15 -13.05 19.59
N VAL A 126 3.20 -12.83 18.68
CA VAL A 126 3.39 -11.99 17.50
C VAL A 126 3.69 -10.57 17.98
N PRO A 127 4.75 -9.90 17.50
CA PRO A 127 5.07 -8.54 17.89
C PRO A 127 3.86 -7.61 17.81
N ALA A 128 3.65 -6.80 18.85
CA ALA A 128 2.48 -5.92 18.96
C ALA A 128 2.32 -4.99 17.74
N GLU A 129 3.43 -4.55 17.13
CA GLU A 129 3.40 -3.75 15.92
C GLU A 129 2.86 -4.53 14.71
N LEU A 130 3.27 -5.80 14.53
CA LEU A 130 2.74 -6.65 13.46
C LEU A 130 1.26 -7.00 13.67
N GLN A 131 0.79 -7.09 14.94
CA GLN A 131 -0.63 -7.19 15.25
C GLN A 131 -1.39 -5.94 14.79
N LYS A 132 -0.87 -4.74 15.07
CA LYS A 132 -1.46 -3.48 14.58
C LYS A 132 -1.47 -3.38 13.06
N MET A 133 -0.42 -3.83 12.38
CA MET A 133 -0.38 -3.90 10.92
C MET A 133 -1.44 -4.85 10.35
N ASN A 134 -1.63 -6.03 10.96
CA ASN A 134 -2.67 -6.99 10.55
C ASN A 134 -4.09 -6.53 10.89
N ALA A 135 -4.24 -5.64 11.88
CA ALA A 135 -5.50 -5.01 12.25
C ALA A 135 -5.79 -3.72 11.47
N ALA A 136 -4.99 -3.40 10.45
CA ALA A 136 -5.14 -2.17 9.68
C ALA A 136 -6.57 -2.04 9.11
N THR A 137 -7.19 -0.88 9.35
CA THR A 137 -8.49 -0.57 8.74
C THR A 137 -8.32 -0.32 7.24
N GLU A 138 -9.31 -0.69 6.44
CA GLU A 138 -9.27 -0.48 4.99
C GLU A 138 -9.91 0.85 4.60
N TYR A 139 -9.24 1.60 3.73
CA TYR A 139 -9.80 2.82 3.14
C TYR A 139 -9.55 2.87 1.63
N THR A 140 -10.59 3.09 0.85
CA THR A 140 -10.46 3.34 -0.59
C THR A 140 -10.81 4.79 -0.86
N LEU A 141 -9.90 5.52 -1.50
CA LEU A 141 -10.14 6.91 -1.88
C LEU A 141 -11.38 7.03 -2.77
N LYS A 142 -12.22 7.98 -2.41
CA LYS A 142 -13.46 8.38 -3.07
C LYS A 142 -13.22 9.66 -3.85
N ASP A 143 -14.20 10.04 -4.67
CA ASP A 143 -14.15 11.28 -5.45
C ASP A 143 -13.84 12.52 -4.60
N ALA A 144 -14.47 12.64 -3.42
CA ALA A 144 -14.24 13.75 -2.48
C ALA A 144 -12.79 13.87 -1.99
N ASP A 145 -12.09 12.74 -1.87
CA ASP A 145 -10.70 12.72 -1.43
C ASP A 145 -9.80 13.22 -2.55
N TYR A 146 -10.06 12.80 -3.79
CA TYR A 146 -9.35 13.34 -4.95
C TYR A 146 -9.66 14.83 -5.16
N GLN A 147 -10.91 15.28 -4.98
CA GLN A 147 -11.25 16.69 -5.01
C GLN A 147 -10.44 17.50 -4.00
N THR A 148 -10.26 16.97 -2.79
CA THR A 148 -9.44 17.60 -1.74
C THR A 148 -7.95 17.58 -2.09
N ILE A 149 -7.43 16.46 -2.59
CA ILE A 149 -6.04 16.31 -3.03
C ILE A 149 -5.70 17.32 -4.13
N TRP A 150 -6.60 17.50 -5.10
CA TRP A 150 -6.43 18.40 -6.24
C TRP A 150 -6.89 19.84 -5.94
N GLY A 151 -7.56 20.07 -4.81
CA GLY A 151 -8.08 21.39 -4.42
C GLY A 151 -9.25 21.91 -5.26
N SER A 152 -9.97 21.01 -5.95
CA SER A 152 -11.08 21.38 -6.85
C SER A 152 -12.20 20.34 -6.83
N GLU A 153 -13.45 20.80 -6.71
CA GLU A 153 -14.63 19.94 -6.79
C GLU A 153 -14.98 19.55 -8.23
N GLU A 154 -14.57 20.35 -9.22
CA GLU A 154 -14.95 20.20 -10.63
C GLU A 154 -13.77 19.75 -11.52
N GLU A 155 -12.55 20.20 -11.19
CA GLU A 155 -11.32 20.00 -11.97
C GLU A 155 -10.32 19.13 -11.19
N PHE A 156 -10.64 17.86 -11.02
CA PHE A 156 -9.76 16.91 -10.35
C PHE A 156 -9.59 15.64 -11.18
N VAL A 157 -8.42 15.02 -11.04
CA VAL A 157 -8.18 13.68 -11.57
C VAL A 157 -8.49 12.66 -10.49
N LYS A 158 -9.20 11.60 -10.85
CA LYS A 158 -9.44 10.45 -9.97
C LYS A 158 -8.19 9.56 -9.84
N ALA A 159 -7.04 10.18 -9.64
CA ALA A 159 -5.76 9.54 -9.43
C ALA A 159 -4.83 10.48 -8.65
N ILE A 160 -3.92 9.88 -7.89
CA ILE A 160 -2.73 10.53 -7.32
C ILE A 160 -1.62 10.48 -8.37
N THR A 161 -0.77 11.49 -8.36
CA THR A 161 0.37 11.68 -9.26
C THR A 161 1.61 12.01 -8.44
N PRO A 162 2.83 11.96 -9.01
CA PRO A 162 4.06 12.36 -8.30
C PRO A 162 3.94 13.69 -7.53
N ALA A 163 3.24 14.68 -8.07
CA ALA A 163 3.04 15.99 -7.45
C ALA A 163 2.07 15.99 -6.28
N THR A 164 1.03 15.17 -6.36
CA THR A 164 -0.04 15.12 -5.37
C THR A 164 0.17 14.04 -4.31
N GLU A 165 1.23 13.22 -4.44
CA GLU A 165 1.53 12.10 -3.55
C GLU A 165 1.59 12.50 -2.07
N SER A 166 2.11 13.70 -1.78
CA SER A 166 2.16 14.24 -0.41
C SER A 166 0.79 14.49 0.22
N GLN A 167 -0.24 14.76 -0.61
CA GLN A 167 -1.61 15.03 -0.15
C GLN A 167 -2.39 13.77 0.21
N LEU A 168 -1.90 12.57 -0.15
CA LEU A 168 -2.54 11.32 0.26
C LEU A 168 -2.71 11.22 1.78
N LEU A 169 -1.72 11.71 2.54
CA LEU A 169 -1.72 11.64 4.01
C LEU A 169 -2.78 12.54 4.65
N THR A 170 -3.34 13.52 3.93
CA THR A 170 -4.25 14.53 4.49
C THR A 170 -5.72 14.16 4.34
N VAL A 171 -6.05 13.22 3.45
CA VAL A 171 -7.44 12.85 3.13
C VAL A 171 -7.89 11.53 3.77
N VAL A 172 -6.97 10.77 4.35
CA VAL A 172 -7.30 9.50 5.01
C VAL A 172 -7.97 9.78 6.37
N PRO A 173 -9.11 9.15 6.68
CA PRO A 173 -9.83 9.41 7.92
C PRO A 173 -9.08 8.86 9.13
N SER A 174 -9.04 9.64 10.21
CA SER A 174 -8.40 9.26 11.49
C SER A 174 -9.40 8.92 12.60
N GLU A 175 -10.70 8.92 12.29
CA GLU A 175 -11.77 8.67 13.25
C GLU A 175 -11.67 7.27 13.85
N GLY A 176 -11.53 7.19 15.18
CA GLY A 176 -11.47 5.93 15.90
C GLY A 176 -10.07 5.27 15.92
N LEU A 177 -9.03 5.92 15.40
CA LEU A 177 -7.66 5.40 15.45
C LEU A 177 -6.91 5.84 16.70
N GLU A 178 -6.12 4.92 17.26
CA GLU A 178 -5.14 5.19 18.32
C GLU A 178 -3.73 5.34 17.74
N ALA A 179 -2.84 6.02 18.48
CA ALA A 179 -1.46 6.17 18.04
C ALA A 179 -0.79 4.80 17.79
N GLY A 180 -0.15 4.68 16.63
CA GLY A 180 0.47 3.46 16.13
C GLY A 180 -0.43 2.58 15.27
N ASP A 181 -1.71 2.90 15.10
CA ASP A 181 -2.62 2.13 14.23
C ASP A 181 -2.31 2.36 12.75
N TYR A 182 -2.69 1.39 11.91
CA TYR A 182 -2.42 1.40 10.48
C TYR A 182 -3.70 1.47 9.65
N VAL A 183 -3.60 2.08 8.48
CA VAL A 183 -4.67 2.09 7.46
C VAL A 183 -4.10 1.55 6.15
N ALA A 184 -4.76 0.53 5.60
CA ALA A 184 -4.49 -0.01 4.28
C ALA A 184 -5.28 0.81 3.24
N VAL A 185 -4.59 1.64 2.49
CA VAL A 185 -5.19 2.60 1.56
C VAL A 185 -5.12 2.08 0.13
N THR A 186 -6.27 2.09 -0.56
CA THR A 186 -6.37 1.83 -1.99
C THR A 186 -6.67 3.13 -2.73
N TYR A 187 -5.86 3.46 -3.73
CA TYR A 187 -6.04 4.64 -4.56
C TYR A 187 -5.66 4.36 -6.00
N ASN A 188 -6.16 5.20 -6.91
CA ASN A 188 -5.74 5.21 -8.29
C ASN A 188 -4.49 6.07 -8.40
N TYR A 189 -3.52 5.65 -9.21
CA TYR A 189 -2.28 6.36 -9.45
C TYR A 189 -2.04 6.54 -10.94
N SER A 190 -1.49 7.70 -11.29
CA SER A 190 -1.00 8.02 -12.62
C SER A 190 0.47 8.41 -12.50
N ALA A 191 1.33 7.70 -13.22
CA ALA A 191 2.75 8.07 -13.32
C ALA A 191 2.95 9.37 -14.13
N GLU A 192 1.96 9.73 -14.95
CA GLU A 192 1.92 10.98 -15.69
C GLU A 192 1.07 11.98 -14.91
N GLU A 193 1.59 13.19 -14.71
CA GLU A 193 0.74 14.30 -14.25
C GLU A 193 -0.36 14.53 -15.31
N PRO A 194 -1.60 14.85 -14.93
CA PRO A 194 -2.47 15.55 -15.85
C PRO A 194 -1.69 16.77 -16.34
N GLY A 195 -1.51 16.90 -17.66
CA GLY A 195 -0.79 18.04 -18.22
C GLY A 195 -1.47 19.33 -17.75
N ASP A 196 -0.93 19.99 -16.73
CA ASP A 196 0.24 20.87 -16.80
C ASP A 196 0.94 20.94 -15.42
N GLU A 197 2.26 21.19 -15.42
CA GLU A 197 3.19 21.05 -14.29
C GLU A 197 2.80 21.77 -12.96
N PRO A 198 3.00 21.13 -11.79
CA PRO A 198 2.85 21.78 -10.49
C PRO A 198 4.15 22.47 -10.07
N GLY A 199 4.15 23.81 -10.10
CA GLY A 199 5.23 24.66 -9.58
C GLY A 199 5.46 25.95 -10.34
N VAL A 200 4.89 26.09 -11.54
CA VAL A 200 4.80 27.34 -12.30
C VAL A 200 3.40 27.92 -12.03
N PRO A 201 3.22 29.23 -11.73
CA PRO A 201 1.89 29.82 -11.67
C PRO A 201 1.16 29.46 -12.97
N ALA A 202 -0.01 28.82 -12.84
CA ALA A 202 -0.73 28.22 -13.94
C ALA A 202 -0.74 29.14 -15.17
N GLU A 203 -0.38 28.58 -16.33
CA GLU A 203 -0.74 29.17 -17.62
C GLU A 203 -2.23 29.51 -17.56
N PRO A 204 -2.65 30.77 -17.73
CA PRO A 204 -4.08 31.08 -17.75
C PRO A 204 -4.73 30.24 -18.84
N THR A 205 -5.76 29.48 -18.51
CA THR A 205 -6.42 28.59 -19.46
C THR A 205 -7.22 29.34 -20.54
N THR A 206 -7.36 30.67 -20.40
CA THR A 206 -7.95 31.57 -21.40
C THR A 206 -7.28 32.96 -21.36
N PHE A 207 -6.82 33.46 -22.51
CA PHE A 207 -6.56 34.89 -22.68
C PHE A 207 -7.88 35.59 -23.00
N THR A 208 -7.96 36.90 -22.77
CA THR A 208 -9.12 37.67 -23.22
C THR A 208 -9.14 37.78 -24.74
N SER A 209 -10.28 38.17 -25.31
CA SER A 209 -10.40 38.56 -26.72
C SER A 209 -10.86 40.02 -26.82
N VAL A 210 -10.25 40.90 -26.04
CA VAL A 210 -10.64 42.31 -25.88
C VAL A 210 -9.84 43.21 -26.83
N LEU A 211 -8.55 42.93 -27.01
CA LEU A 211 -7.72 43.67 -27.95
C LEU A 211 -8.15 43.36 -29.40
N GLY A 212 -7.97 44.30 -30.33
CA GLY A 212 -8.48 44.17 -31.70
C GLY A 212 -9.93 44.66 -31.89
N ALA A 213 -10.76 44.64 -30.83
CA ALA A 213 -12.14 45.13 -30.88
C ALA A 213 -12.36 46.45 -30.13
N ALA A 214 -11.69 46.67 -29.00
CA ALA A 214 -11.86 47.90 -28.22
C ALA A 214 -11.37 49.14 -28.99
N VAL A 215 -12.06 50.28 -28.81
CA VAL A 215 -11.80 51.53 -29.55
C VAL A 215 -11.18 52.61 -28.66
N LEU A 216 -10.80 53.74 -29.26
CA LEU A 216 -10.16 54.86 -28.55
C LEU A 216 -11.02 55.35 -27.36
N ASN A 217 -10.38 55.46 -26.19
CA ASN A 217 -10.95 55.83 -24.88
C ASN A 217 -11.75 54.73 -24.16
N ASP A 218 -11.83 53.51 -24.69
CA ASP A 218 -12.47 52.41 -23.96
C ASP A 218 -11.66 52.02 -22.73
N ALA A 219 -12.36 51.75 -21.63
CA ALA A 219 -11.79 51.06 -20.48
C ALA A 219 -11.76 49.55 -20.78
N VAL A 220 -10.60 48.92 -20.56
CA VAL A 220 -10.37 47.52 -20.90
C VAL A 220 -9.81 46.78 -19.69
N GLU A 221 -10.28 45.53 -19.52
CA GLU A 221 -9.64 44.54 -18.66
C GLU A 221 -9.14 43.41 -19.54
N VAL A 222 -7.82 43.24 -19.59
CA VAL A 222 -7.14 42.35 -20.53
C VAL A 222 -6.34 41.33 -19.73
N VAL A 223 -6.52 40.05 -20.06
CA VAL A 223 -5.61 38.99 -19.63
C VAL A 223 -4.86 38.54 -20.87
N GLY A 224 -3.56 38.80 -20.89
CA GLY A 224 -2.71 38.54 -22.05
C GLY A 224 -1.26 38.29 -21.62
N TYR A 225 -0.39 38.07 -22.58
CA TYR A 225 1.04 37.83 -22.33
C TYR A 225 1.93 38.87 -23.00
N VAL A 226 3.14 39.03 -22.47
CA VAL A 226 4.16 39.91 -23.01
C VAL A 226 4.81 39.28 -24.24
N SER A 227 4.51 39.82 -25.43
CA SER A 227 5.01 39.33 -26.72
C SER A 227 6.17 40.16 -27.30
N ALA A 228 6.44 41.34 -26.75
CA ALA A 228 7.65 42.10 -27.08
C ALA A 228 8.06 43.02 -25.93
N VAL A 229 9.35 43.28 -25.80
CA VAL A 229 9.91 44.22 -24.81
C VAL A 229 10.69 45.31 -25.53
N SER A 230 10.46 46.57 -25.14
CA SER A 230 11.14 47.75 -25.66
C SER A 230 11.46 48.73 -24.52
N SER A 231 12.39 49.65 -24.75
CA SER A 231 12.68 50.77 -23.83
C SER A 231 11.52 51.79 -23.71
N GLN A 232 10.48 51.69 -24.55
CA GLN A 232 9.28 52.52 -24.45
C GLN A 232 8.08 51.80 -23.81
N GLY A 233 8.20 50.52 -23.49
CA GLY A 233 7.10 49.72 -22.97
C GLY A 233 7.16 48.25 -23.41
N ILE A 234 6.19 47.47 -22.96
CA ILE A 234 5.96 46.08 -23.37
C ILE A 234 4.80 46.00 -24.36
N VAL A 235 4.80 44.99 -25.24
CA VAL A 235 3.62 44.64 -26.03
C VAL A 235 2.85 43.56 -25.29
N LEU A 236 1.57 43.83 -25.02
CA LEU A 236 0.62 42.89 -24.45
C LEU A 236 -0.21 42.29 -25.58
N THR A 237 -0.32 40.96 -25.60
CA THR A 237 -1.08 40.20 -26.61
C THR A 237 -2.12 39.34 -25.90
N ASP A 238 -3.37 39.41 -26.37
CA ASP A 238 -4.45 38.50 -25.99
C ASP A 238 -4.87 37.65 -27.21
N ASP A 239 -5.96 36.89 -27.14
CA ASP A 239 -6.38 36.00 -28.22
C ASP A 239 -6.85 36.74 -29.49
N ALA A 240 -7.15 38.04 -29.40
CA ALA A 240 -7.71 38.81 -30.50
C ALA A 240 -6.76 39.88 -31.05
N GLY A 241 -5.83 40.41 -30.26
CA GLY A 241 -4.95 41.47 -30.73
C GLY A 241 -3.71 41.76 -29.88
N SER A 242 -2.92 42.73 -30.32
CA SER A 242 -1.69 43.17 -29.65
C SER A 242 -1.65 44.69 -29.51
N VAL A 243 -1.24 45.18 -28.33
CA VAL A 243 -1.20 46.62 -28.01
C VAL A 243 0.07 46.99 -27.24
N LEU A 244 0.59 48.20 -27.45
CA LEU A 244 1.72 48.71 -26.66
C LEU A 244 1.23 49.19 -25.29
N MET A 245 1.80 48.69 -24.20
CA MET A 245 1.66 49.28 -22.88
C MET A 245 2.76 50.32 -22.66
N TYR A 246 2.41 51.59 -22.91
CA TYR A 246 3.38 52.69 -22.94
C TYR A 246 4.00 52.93 -21.56
N LYS A 247 5.33 53.03 -21.52
CA LYS A 247 6.16 53.22 -20.31
C LYS A 247 6.00 52.15 -19.23
N THR A 248 5.45 50.99 -19.57
CA THR A 248 5.38 49.85 -18.65
C THR A 248 6.69 49.06 -18.72
N THR A 249 7.33 48.83 -17.57
CA THR A 249 8.65 48.19 -17.45
C THR A 249 8.66 47.16 -16.33
N GLY A 250 9.66 46.27 -16.29
CA GLY A 250 9.83 45.28 -15.21
C GLY A 250 9.15 43.94 -15.48
N TYR A 251 8.76 43.69 -16.73
CA TYR A 251 8.18 42.44 -17.20
C TYR A 251 9.02 41.88 -18.34
N GLU A 252 9.06 40.56 -18.41
CA GLU A 252 9.87 39.80 -19.37
C GLU A 252 8.99 39.18 -20.46
N LEU A 253 9.60 38.77 -21.57
CA LEU A 253 8.89 38.01 -22.61
C LEU A 253 8.23 36.77 -21.99
N GLY A 254 6.95 36.56 -22.30
CA GLY A 254 6.17 35.44 -21.76
C GLY A 254 5.46 35.73 -20.45
N ASP A 255 5.70 36.86 -19.78
CA ASP A 255 4.93 37.20 -18.58
C ASP A 255 3.43 37.32 -18.90
N VAL A 256 2.58 36.64 -18.12
CA VAL A 256 1.12 36.77 -18.23
C VAL A 256 0.63 37.83 -17.27
N LEU A 257 -0.08 38.81 -17.80
CA LEU A 257 -0.54 39.99 -17.10
C LEU A 257 -2.06 40.11 -17.15
N LYS A 258 -2.66 40.39 -15.99
CA LYS A 258 -4.00 40.97 -15.89
C LYS A 258 -3.87 42.49 -15.80
N VAL A 259 -4.44 43.18 -16.78
CA VAL A 259 -4.27 44.63 -16.98
C VAL A 259 -5.63 45.31 -16.99
N SER A 260 -5.81 46.33 -16.17
CA SER A 260 -6.93 47.28 -16.29
C SER A 260 -6.40 48.63 -16.71
N GLY A 261 -6.97 49.22 -17.78
CA GLY A 261 -6.50 50.49 -18.30
C GLY A 261 -7.46 51.10 -19.32
N THR A 262 -6.99 52.14 -20.03
CA THR A 262 -7.77 52.82 -21.06
C THR A 262 -7.01 52.84 -22.38
N ILE A 263 -7.68 52.49 -23.48
CA ILE A 263 -7.13 52.59 -24.83
C ILE A 263 -6.90 54.06 -25.17
N SER A 264 -5.66 54.40 -25.50
CA SER A 264 -5.22 55.70 -25.98
C SER A 264 -4.50 55.53 -27.31
N SER A 265 -4.05 56.62 -27.92
CA SER A 265 -3.30 56.53 -29.17
C SER A 265 -2.10 57.47 -29.23
N PHE A 266 -1.11 57.06 -30.02
CA PHE A 266 0.04 57.88 -30.37
C PHE A 266 0.42 57.62 -31.82
N ASN A 267 0.42 58.67 -32.65
CA ASN A 267 0.86 58.59 -34.05
C ASN A 267 0.21 57.45 -34.86
N CYS A 268 -1.12 57.30 -34.75
CA CYS A 268 -1.92 56.26 -35.43
C CYS A 268 -1.72 54.82 -34.91
N GLY A 269 -1.13 54.66 -33.72
CA GLY A 269 -1.01 53.38 -33.03
C GLY A 269 -1.79 53.39 -31.71
N PHE A 270 -2.63 52.38 -31.48
CA PHE A 270 -3.24 52.18 -30.17
C PHE A 270 -2.20 51.77 -29.13
N GLN A 271 -2.38 52.31 -27.93
CA GLN A 271 -1.54 52.01 -26.77
C GLN A 271 -2.38 52.12 -25.49
N ILE A 272 -2.03 51.35 -24.46
CA ILE A 272 -2.54 51.58 -23.10
C ILE A 272 -1.61 52.58 -22.42
N GLY A 273 -2.17 53.73 -22.05
CA GLY A 273 -1.44 54.82 -21.39
C GLY A 273 -1.20 54.56 -19.90
N THR A 274 -0.39 55.39 -19.27
CA THR A 274 -0.01 55.22 -17.84
C THR A 274 -1.08 55.67 -16.85
N SER A 275 -2.11 56.41 -17.30
CA SER A 275 -3.10 57.01 -16.41
C SER A 275 -4.16 55.98 -16.01
N GLY A 276 -4.27 55.67 -14.72
CA GLY A 276 -5.25 54.70 -14.21
C GLY A 276 -4.91 53.23 -14.50
N LEU A 277 -3.69 52.96 -14.96
CA LEU A 277 -3.21 51.62 -15.30
C LEU A 277 -2.96 50.78 -14.05
N THR A 278 -3.55 49.59 -13.99
CA THR A 278 -3.19 48.53 -13.02
C THR A 278 -2.69 47.31 -13.78
N VAL A 279 -1.65 46.68 -13.24
CA VAL A 279 -0.99 45.51 -13.84
C VAL A 279 -0.68 44.51 -12.75
N GLU A 280 -1.16 43.29 -12.91
CA GLU A 280 -0.90 42.15 -12.03
C GLU A 280 -0.26 41.03 -12.86
N LYS A 281 0.95 40.59 -12.50
CA LYS A 281 1.54 39.39 -13.10
C LYS A 281 0.89 38.17 -12.47
N ILE A 282 0.19 37.39 -13.28
CA ILE A 282 -0.60 36.24 -12.83
C ILE A 282 0.00 34.90 -13.28
N GLY A 283 1.02 34.92 -14.14
CA GLY A 283 1.65 33.71 -14.63
C GLY A 283 2.78 33.99 -15.63
N THR A 284 3.19 32.93 -16.32
CA THR A 284 4.12 32.97 -17.46
C THR A 284 3.65 32.01 -18.54
N THR A 285 3.96 32.34 -19.80
CA THR A 285 3.62 31.53 -20.98
C THR A 285 4.74 31.48 -21.99
N SER A 286 4.71 30.45 -22.84
CA SER A 286 5.53 30.41 -24.06
C SER A 286 4.99 31.41 -25.09
N VAL A 287 5.83 32.36 -25.51
CA VAL A 287 5.43 33.40 -26.47
C VAL A 287 5.26 32.80 -27.86
N LYS A 288 4.05 32.88 -28.39
CA LYS A 288 3.74 32.52 -29.78
C LYS A 288 3.37 33.76 -30.58
N TYR A 289 3.70 33.79 -31.87
CA TYR A 289 3.46 34.97 -32.71
C TYR A 289 2.43 34.69 -33.80
N PRO A 290 1.54 35.64 -34.12
CA PRO A 290 0.68 35.54 -35.29
C PRO A 290 1.51 35.32 -36.57
N ALA A 291 0.88 34.78 -37.61
CA ALA A 291 1.52 34.71 -38.93
C ALA A 291 1.91 36.14 -39.40
N PRO A 292 3.19 36.40 -39.72
CA PRO A 292 3.65 37.76 -40.02
C PRO A 292 3.14 38.21 -41.38
N VAL A 293 2.69 39.46 -41.46
CA VAL A 293 2.40 40.12 -42.73
C VAL A 293 3.71 40.64 -43.32
N GLU A 294 4.04 40.19 -44.53
CA GLU A 294 5.25 40.64 -45.22
C GLU A 294 5.05 42.05 -45.79
N LEU A 295 5.90 43.00 -45.38
CA LEU A 295 5.87 44.37 -45.88
C LEU A 295 7.10 44.66 -46.75
N THR A 296 6.84 45.13 -47.96
CA THR A 296 7.83 45.61 -48.92
C THR A 296 8.03 47.13 -48.81
N GLY A 297 9.03 47.68 -49.50
CA GLY A 297 9.24 49.13 -49.53
C GLY A 297 8.04 49.92 -50.08
N ALA A 298 7.29 49.33 -51.04
CA ALA A 298 6.06 49.93 -51.55
C ALA A 298 4.95 49.94 -50.49
N ASP A 299 4.83 48.87 -49.70
CA ASP A 299 3.84 48.80 -48.61
C ASP A 299 4.15 49.85 -47.53
N LEU A 300 5.43 50.09 -47.23
CA LEU A 300 5.86 51.15 -46.30
C LEU A 300 5.48 52.55 -46.80
N ASP A 301 5.68 52.84 -48.09
CA ASP A 301 5.25 54.11 -48.70
C ASP A 301 3.73 54.26 -48.66
N ASN A 302 2.97 53.18 -48.93
CA ASN A 302 1.51 53.18 -48.85
C ASN A 302 1.01 53.42 -47.42
N LEU A 303 1.64 52.81 -46.42
CA LEU A 303 1.28 53.02 -45.01
C LEU A 303 1.35 54.50 -44.61
N LEU A 304 2.31 55.29 -45.12
CA LEU A 304 2.39 56.73 -44.84
C LEU A 304 1.15 57.52 -45.30
N VAL A 305 0.43 57.01 -46.30
CA VAL A 305 -0.73 57.65 -46.91
C VAL A 305 -2.03 57.06 -46.36
N GLU A 306 -2.09 55.74 -46.19
CA GLU A 306 -3.32 55.00 -45.88
C GLU A 306 -3.61 54.89 -44.38
N ARG A 307 -2.56 54.82 -43.54
CA ARG A 307 -2.72 54.69 -42.08
C ARG A 307 -2.97 56.07 -41.46
N VAL A 308 -4.20 56.55 -41.62
CA VAL A 308 -4.70 57.85 -41.12
C VAL A 308 -5.60 57.75 -39.88
N TYR A 309 -5.82 56.54 -39.38
CA TYR A 309 -6.61 56.23 -38.20
C TYR A 309 -5.78 55.42 -37.20
N ASP A 310 -6.15 55.51 -35.93
CA ASP A 310 -5.57 54.71 -34.85
C ASP A 310 -6.03 53.26 -35.00
N ASP A 311 -5.10 52.31 -34.88
CA ASP A 311 -5.39 50.88 -34.96
C ASP A 311 -4.30 50.08 -34.22
N TYR A 312 -4.56 48.80 -33.96
CA TYR A 312 -3.74 47.89 -33.18
C TYR A 312 -2.41 47.55 -33.87
N LEU A 313 -1.51 46.94 -33.09
CA LEU A 313 -0.21 46.51 -33.58
C LEU A 313 -0.38 45.32 -34.54
N GLN A 314 0.33 45.36 -35.67
CA GLN A 314 0.35 44.25 -36.62
C GLN A 314 1.70 43.55 -36.57
N PHE A 315 1.70 42.22 -36.45
CA PHE A 315 2.92 41.43 -36.53
C PHE A 315 3.37 41.30 -37.99
N VAL A 316 4.61 41.72 -38.28
CA VAL A 316 5.12 41.91 -39.64
C VAL A 316 6.49 41.27 -39.83
N LYS A 317 6.81 41.00 -41.09
CA LYS A 317 8.14 40.64 -41.59
C LYS A 317 8.62 41.72 -42.55
N VAL A 318 9.80 42.28 -42.32
CA VAL A 318 10.38 43.34 -43.16
C VAL A 318 11.85 43.06 -43.42
N VAL A 319 12.27 43.07 -44.69
CA VAL A 319 13.68 42.91 -45.06
C VAL A 319 14.28 44.29 -45.35
N GLY A 320 15.40 44.63 -44.72
CA GLY A 320 16.05 45.92 -44.95
C GLY A 320 17.48 45.99 -44.43
N THR A 321 18.13 47.12 -44.71
CA THR A 321 19.50 47.41 -44.27
C THR A 321 19.47 48.38 -43.08
N VAL A 322 20.06 47.99 -41.97
CA VAL A 322 20.17 48.80 -40.76
C VAL A 322 21.01 50.06 -41.05
N ALA A 323 20.52 51.21 -40.59
CA ALA A 323 21.23 52.49 -40.68
C ALA A 323 21.27 53.16 -39.29
N VAL A 324 22.46 53.33 -38.74
CA VAL A 324 22.69 53.87 -37.40
C VAL A 324 23.23 55.30 -37.49
N SER A 325 22.55 56.25 -36.86
CA SER A 325 22.97 57.65 -36.79
C SER A 325 22.81 58.18 -35.37
N GLY A 326 23.92 58.21 -34.62
CA GLY A 326 23.90 58.55 -33.20
C GLY A 326 23.04 57.57 -32.40
N ASN A 327 21.95 58.06 -31.81
CA ASN A 327 21.00 57.24 -31.05
C ASN A 327 19.85 56.67 -31.90
N TYR A 328 19.80 56.98 -33.20
CA TYR A 328 18.72 56.56 -34.09
C TYR A 328 19.11 55.32 -34.88
N TYR A 329 18.29 54.28 -34.78
CA TYR A 329 18.42 53.03 -35.52
C TYR A 329 17.26 52.94 -36.49
N ASN A 330 17.57 53.02 -37.78
CA ASN A 330 16.59 52.95 -38.86
C ASN A 330 16.78 51.66 -39.68
N LEU A 331 15.75 51.31 -40.44
CA LEU A 331 15.74 50.20 -41.37
C LEU A 331 15.44 50.73 -42.77
N ASN A 332 16.46 50.76 -43.63
CA ASN A 332 16.33 51.12 -45.02
C ASN A 332 15.77 49.93 -45.80
N VAL A 333 14.52 50.02 -46.22
CA VAL A 333 13.83 48.97 -46.98
C VAL A 333 13.92 49.29 -48.46
N ASP A 334 14.39 48.32 -49.25
CA ASP A 334 14.53 48.47 -50.69
C ASP A 334 13.16 48.73 -51.34
N GLY A 335 13.12 49.67 -52.28
CA GLY A 335 11.89 50.07 -52.98
C GLY A 335 11.10 51.20 -52.31
N THR A 336 11.54 51.72 -51.15
CA THR A 336 10.97 52.94 -50.55
C THR A 336 11.39 54.19 -51.33
N THR A 337 10.47 55.15 -51.47
CA THR A 337 10.71 56.48 -52.07
C THR A 337 10.48 57.62 -51.08
N ALA A 338 9.57 57.42 -50.12
CA ALA A 338 9.18 58.43 -49.15
C ALA A 338 9.32 57.95 -47.70
N ALA A 339 9.04 56.68 -47.42
CA ALA A 339 9.08 56.10 -46.09
C ALA A 339 10.51 55.77 -45.63
N SER A 340 10.65 55.65 -44.32
CA SER A 340 11.84 55.09 -43.69
C SER A 340 11.40 54.20 -42.53
N GLY A 341 11.87 52.96 -42.52
CA GLY A 341 11.67 52.08 -41.36
C GLY A 341 12.47 52.59 -40.17
N SER A 342 11.92 52.46 -38.98
CA SER A 342 12.53 52.93 -37.73
C SER A 342 12.35 51.87 -36.64
N PHE A 343 13.43 51.50 -35.95
CA PHE A 343 13.34 50.64 -34.79
C PHE A 343 12.86 51.45 -33.58
N TYR A 344 11.69 51.12 -33.07
CA TYR A 344 11.03 51.86 -32.00
C TYR A 344 11.41 51.31 -30.64
N GLY A 345 12.16 52.11 -29.89
CA GLY A 345 12.44 51.81 -28.49
C GLY A 345 13.37 50.63 -28.27
N LEU A 346 14.43 50.44 -29.08
CA LEU A 346 15.39 49.36 -28.83
C LEU A 346 15.94 49.39 -27.40
N THR A 347 16.01 48.22 -26.76
CA THR A 347 16.78 48.01 -25.53
C THR A 347 18.27 48.05 -25.82
N ASP A 348 19.12 48.16 -24.79
CA ASP A 348 20.57 48.19 -24.99
C ASP A 348 21.10 46.85 -25.53
N GLU A 349 20.49 45.73 -25.15
CA GLU A 349 20.76 44.40 -25.70
C GLU A 349 20.40 44.30 -27.18
N GLN A 350 19.23 44.83 -27.55
CA GLN A 350 18.78 44.88 -28.94
C GLN A 350 19.65 45.78 -29.82
N LYS A 351 20.17 46.89 -29.29
CA LYS A 351 21.14 47.73 -30.01
C LYS A 351 22.47 47.01 -30.23
N ALA A 352 22.90 46.17 -29.29
CA ALA A 352 24.19 45.48 -29.36
C ALA A 352 24.25 44.46 -30.51
N ILE A 353 23.11 43.94 -30.97
CA ILE A 353 23.02 42.97 -32.06
C ILE A 353 22.81 43.61 -33.45
N LEU A 354 22.67 44.94 -33.53
CA LEU A 354 22.41 45.68 -34.77
C LEU A 354 23.65 46.48 -35.18
N SER A 355 24.21 46.17 -36.35
CA SER A 355 25.36 46.90 -36.92
C SER A 355 24.94 47.81 -38.09
N ASP A 356 25.57 48.98 -38.21
CA ASP A 356 25.36 49.89 -39.34
C ASP A 356 25.72 49.20 -40.68
N GLY A 357 24.83 49.32 -41.67
CA GLY A 357 24.96 48.68 -42.98
C GLY A 357 24.61 47.18 -43.03
N GLN A 358 24.17 46.58 -41.92
CA GLN A 358 23.78 45.17 -41.88
C GLN A 358 22.42 44.94 -42.54
N GLN A 359 22.33 43.99 -43.48
CA GLN A 359 21.04 43.51 -43.97
C GLN A 359 20.42 42.56 -42.94
N VAL A 360 19.15 42.78 -42.62
CA VAL A 360 18.39 41.98 -41.66
C VAL A 360 16.99 41.68 -42.16
N THR A 361 16.46 40.52 -41.75
CA THR A 361 15.02 40.23 -41.81
C THR A 361 14.44 40.51 -40.42
N LEU A 362 13.68 41.59 -40.29
CA LEU A 362 13.01 41.97 -39.05
C LEU A 362 11.67 41.23 -38.92
N TYR A 363 11.46 40.58 -37.78
CA TYR A 363 10.14 40.19 -37.28
C TYR A 363 9.80 41.07 -36.08
N GLY A 364 8.60 41.64 -36.06
CA GLY A 364 8.20 42.54 -34.99
C GLY A 364 6.83 43.15 -35.22
N TYR A 365 6.46 44.09 -34.35
CA TYR A 365 5.17 44.76 -34.43
C TYR A 365 5.29 46.12 -35.11
N PHE A 366 4.58 46.33 -36.22
CA PHE A 366 4.33 47.66 -36.74
C PHE A 366 3.44 48.42 -35.75
N SER A 367 3.96 49.56 -35.26
CA SER A 367 3.37 50.26 -34.12
C SER A 367 2.76 51.61 -34.45
N SER A 368 3.46 52.47 -35.20
CA SER A 368 3.00 53.85 -35.41
C SER A 368 3.70 54.51 -36.59
N ILE A 369 3.14 55.63 -37.05
CA ILE A 369 3.73 56.46 -38.10
C ILE A 369 4.12 57.83 -37.54
N SER A 370 5.42 58.02 -37.36
CA SER A 370 5.97 59.25 -36.82
C SER A 370 6.28 60.27 -37.92
N LYS A 371 6.18 61.55 -37.57
CA LYS A 371 6.35 62.67 -38.50
C LYS A 371 7.76 63.25 -38.44
N SER A 372 8.28 63.68 -39.58
CA SER A 372 9.50 64.49 -39.69
C SER A 372 9.16 65.81 -40.38
N GLY A 373 9.48 66.95 -39.76
CA GLY A 373 9.11 68.26 -40.31
C GLY A 373 7.59 68.47 -40.47
N GLY A 374 6.76 67.72 -39.73
CA GLY A 374 5.30 67.80 -39.78
C GLY A 374 4.61 66.84 -40.76
N ALA A 375 5.35 66.13 -41.61
CA ALA A 375 4.82 65.13 -42.55
C ALA A 375 5.11 63.69 -42.08
N PRO A 376 4.21 62.71 -42.31
CA PRO A 376 4.49 61.29 -42.07
C PRO A 376 5.79 60.86 -42.76
N LYS A 377 6.66 60.16 -42.02
CA LYS A 377 7.98 59.76 -42.54
C LYS A 377 8.43 58.39 -42.05
N PHE A 378 8.28 58.12 -40.75
CA PHE A 378 8.87 56.95 -40.11
C PHE A 378 7.82 55.88 -39.79
N VAL A 379 7.98 54.69 -40.37
CA VAL A 379 7.20 53.49 -40.04
C VAL A 379 7.92 52.78 -38.90
N ASN A 380 7.31 52.79 -37.71
CA ASN A 380 7.96 52.37 -36.47
C ASN A 380 7.68 50.90 -36.16
N PHE A 381 8.74 50.13 -35.89
CA PHE A 381 8.67 48.71 -35.57
C PHE A 381 9.22 48.42 -34.18
N ILE A 382 8.45 47.71 -33.36
CA ILE A 382 8.93 47.13 -32.10
C ILE A 382 9.52 45.76 -32.45
N MET A 383 10.83 45.61 -32.27
CA MET A 383 11.56 44.41 -32.68
C MET A 383 11.29 43.23 -31.74
N THR A 384 11.07 42.04 -32.32
CA THR A 384 11.03 40.78 -31.56
C THR A 384 12.19 39.88 -31.97
N HIS A 385 12.34 39.58 -33.27
CA HIS A 385 13.37 38.68 -33.78
C HIS A 385 14.07 39.26 -35.02
N LEU A 386 15.31 38.80 -35.26
CA LEU A 386 16.10 39.14 -36.43
C LEU A 386 16.56 37.86 -37.13
N ASN A 387 16.42 37.84 -38.46
CA ASN A 387 16.89 36.83 -39.41
C ASN A 387 16.25 35.45 -39.31
N GLU A 388 15.82 35.06 -38.11
CA GLU A 388 15.14 33.80 -37.85
C GLU A 388 13.66 34.06 -37.52
N ALA A 389 12.78 33.28 -38.14
CA ALA A 389 11.35 33.37 -37.89
C ALA A 389 11.05 32.81 -36.48
N PRO A 390 10.22 33.49 -35.68
CA PRO A 390 9.82 32.97 -34.38
C PRO A 390 8.80 31.83 -34.50
N GLU A 391 8.60 31.12 -33.39
CA GLU A 391 7.58 30.08 -33.28
C GLU A 391 6.18 30.69 -33.48
N ALA A 392 5.46 30.20 -34.48
CA ALA A 392 4.13 30.70 -34.84
C ALA A 392 3.06 30.16 -33.88
N ALA A 393 2.07 30.99 -33.57
CA ALA A 393 0.85 30.55 -32.92
C ALA A 393 0.17 29.49 -33.79
N GLU A 394 -0.27 28.39 -33.17
CA GLU A 394 -1.09 27.38 -33.83
C GLU A 394 -2.43 28.01 -34.22
N ASN A 395 -2.49 28.63 -35.39
CA ASN A 395 -3.74 29.04 -36.00
C ASN A 395 -4.47 27.79 -36.50
N VAL A 396 -5.31 27.21 -35.64
CA VAL A 396 -6.24 26.15 -36.05
C VAL A 396 -7.40 26.83 -36.78
N VAL A 397 -7.24 27.08 -38.08
CA VAL A 397 -8.34 27.55 -38.93
C VAL A 397 -9.18 26.34 -39.35
N TYR A 398 -10.30 26.12 -38.67
CA TYR A 398 -11.31 25.15 -39.14
C TYR A 398 -11.93 25.63 -40.45
N THR A 399 -12.28 24.69 -41.34
CA THR A 399 -12.94 25.01 -42.62
C THR A 399 -14.40 25.41 -42.40
N SER A 400 -15.02 25.98 -43.43
CA SER A 400 -16.48 26.15 -43.55
C SER A 400 -17.00 25.32 -44.73
N ALA A 401 -16.61 24.05 -44.78
CA ALA A 401 -16.76 23.16 -45.93
C ALA A 401 -18.18 22.61 -46.12
N PHE A 402 -19.06 22.77 -45.12
CA PHE A 402 -20.46 22.33 -45.16
C PHE A 402 -21.45 23.42 -45.52
N GLU A 403 -21.01 24.63 -45.82
CA GLU A 403 -21.89 25.70 -46.28
C GLU A 403 -22.43 25.41 -47.69
N GLY A 404 -23.75 25.22 -47.81
CA GLY A 404 -24.42 25.03 -49.10
C GLY A 404 -24.24 23.66 -49.76
N ILE A 405 -23.87 22.63 -49.00
CA ILE A 405 -23.65 21.27 -49.52
C ILE A 405 -24.93 20.57 -50.01
N ALA A 406 -24.76 19.64 -50.96
CA ALA A 406 -25.78 18.73 -51.45
C ALA A 406 -25.30 17.26 -51.43
N ASP A 407 -26.25 16.33 -51.55
CA ASP A 407 -25.97 14.89 -51.63
C ASP A 407 -25.18 14.57 -52.92
N GLY A 408 -24.06 13.87 -52.77
CA GLY A 408 -23.13 13.55 -53.86
C GLY A 408 -21.94 14.51 -54.02
N ASP A 409 -21.90 15.63 -53.28
CA ASP A 409 -20.79 16.59 -53.37
C ASP A 409 -19.48 16.02 -52.81
N ALA A 410 -18.36 16.32 -53.46
CA ALA A 410 -17.04 16.06 -52.90
C ALA A 410 -16.69 17.13 -51.85
N VAL A 411 -16.10 16.72 -50.73
CA VAL A 411 -15.75 17.63 -49.63
C VAL A 411 -14.33 17.37 -49.14
N GLU A 412 -13.58 18.44 -48.92
CA GLU A 412 -12.34 18.46 -48.14
C GLU A 412 -12.56 19.38 -46.95
N ALA A 413 -12.40 18.87 -45.74
CA ALA A 413 -12.71 19.60 -44.52
C ALA A 413 -11.64 19.41 -43.45
N TYR A 414 -11.42 20.45 -42.66
CA TYR A 414 -10.56 20.44 -41.48
C TYR A 414 -11.38 20.93 -40.28
N GLY A 415 -11.47 20.10 -39.26
CA GLY A 415 -12.42 20.29 -38.16
C GLY A 415 -12.03 19.45 -36.96
N TYR A 416 -13.00 19.18 -36.08
CA TYR A 416 -12.80 18.34 -34.92
C TYR A 416 -13.96 17.36 -34.71
N ILE A 417 -13.71 16.32 -33.93
CA ILE A 417 -14.74 15.36 -33.52
C ILE A 417 -15.47 15.90 -32.30
N SER A 418 -16.78 16.12 -32.42
CA SER A 418 -17.61 16.69 -31.36
C SER A 418 -18.45 15.65 -30.62
N ALA A 419 -18.74 14.50 -31.22
CA ALA A 419 -19.42 13.41 -30.52
C ALA A 419 -18.97 12.05 -31.05
N VAL A 420 -19.13 10.99 -30.25
CA VAL A 420 -18.81 9.62 -30.65
C VAL A 420 -20.01 8.70 -30.39
N SER A 421 -20.25 7.77 -31.31
CA SER A 421 -21.30 6.76 -31.21
C SER A 421 -20.83 5.44 -31.81
N ALA A 422 -21.56 4.36 -31.54
CA ALA A 422 -21.36 3.08 -32.20
C ALA A 422 -21.66 3.11 -33.72
N GLN A 423 -22.34 4.14 -34.22
CA GLN A 423 -22.54 4.36 -35.67
C GLN A 423 -21.49 5.27 -36.29
N GLY A 424 -20.60 5.84 -35.49
CA GLY A 424 -19.51 6.70 -35.90
C GLY A 424 -19.53 8.08 -35.24
N PRO A 425 -18.44 8.86 -35.39
CA PRO A 425 -18.32 10.17 -34.77
C PRO A 425 -19.06 11.28 -35.53
N ILE A 426 -19.42 12.33 -34.82
CA ILE A 426 -19.81 13.62 -35.41
C ILE A 426 -18.55 14.43 -35.66
N PHE A 427 -18.34 14.86 -36.89
CA PHE A 427 -17.33 15.83 -37.27
C PHE A 427 -17.96 17.21 -37.38
N THR A 428 -17.27 18.22 -36.83
CA THR A 428 -17.72 19.60 -36.81
C THR A 428 -16.64 20.53 -37.36
N ASP A 429 -17.06 21.43 -38.25
CA ASP A 429 -16.26 22.55 -38.71
C ASP A 429 -16.99 23.89 -38.43
N ASN A 430 -16.52 25.02 -38.96
CA ASN A 430 -17.13 26.33 -38.70
C ASN A 430 -18.54 26.50 -39.31
N SER A 431 -18.93 25.64 -40.25
CA SER A 431 -20.20 25.73 -40.99
C SER A 431 -21.25 24.72 -40.53
N GLY A 432 -20.86 23.64 -39.86
CA GLY A 432 -21.82 22.73 -39.24
C GLY A 432 -21.26 21.38 -38.84
N SER A 433 -22.16 20.45 -38.53
CA SER A 433 -21.82 19.13 -38.00
C SER A 433 -22.41 18.00 -38.85
N ILE A 434 -21.63 16.95 -39.09
CA ILE A 434 -22.01 15.82 -39.95
C ILE A 434 -21.58 14.49 -39.34
N LEU A 435 -22.37 13.44 -39.54
CA LEU A 435 -22.04 12.08 -39.09
C LEU A 435 -21.04 11.42 -40.04
N LEU A 436 -19.91 10.94 -39.51
CA LEU A 436 -19.00 10.04 -40.21
C LEU A 436 -19.46 8.59 -40.03
N TYR A 437 -20.44 8.18 -40.83
CA TYR A 437 -21.14 6.91 -40.67
C TYR A 437 -20.21 5.70 -40.86
N LYS A 438 -20.27 4.78 -39.89
CA LYS A 438 -19.45 3.56 -39.77
C LYS A 438 -17.94 3.81 -39.67
N THR A 439 -17.54 5.02 -39.29
CA THR A 439 -16.14 5.35 -38.99
C THR A 439 -15.86 5.10 -37.50
N SER A 440 -14.69 4.59 -37.15
CA SER A 440 -14.27 4.31 -35.77
C SER A 440 -12.80 4.70 -35.53
N GLY A 441 -12.34 4.64 -34.28
CA GLY A 441 -10.94 4.95 -33.92
C GLY A 441 -10.65 6.44 -33.70
N TYR A 442 -11.68 7.24 -33.47
CA TYR A 442 -11.57 8.67 -33.16
C TYR A 442 -12.30 9.00 -31.86
N GLU A 443 -11.77 9.96 -31.14
CA GLU A 443 -12.27 10.42 -29.85
C GLU A 443 -12.77 11.87 -29.94
N VAL A 444 -13.68 12.22 -29.04
CA VAL A 444 -14.14 13.61 -28.90
C VAL A 444 -12.95 14.53 -28.64
N GLY A 445 -12.84 15.62 -29.39
CA GLY A 445 -11.71 16.55 -29.34
C GLY A 445 -10.62 16.27 -30.37
N ASP A 446 -10.63 15.15 -31.09
CA ASP A 446 -9.67 14.90 -32.16
C ASP A 446 -9.81 15.93 -33.27
N LYS A 447 -8.71 16.64 -33.60
CA LYS A 447 -8.64 17.47 -34.81
C LYS A 447 -8.40 16.53 -35.99
N VAL A 448 -9.23 16.64 -37.02
CA VAL A 448 -9.15 15.76 -38.18
C VAL A 448 -9.22 16.55 -39.48
N ALA A 449 -8.41 16.12 -40.44
CA ALA A 449 -8.54 16.49 -41.84
C ALA A 449 -9.21 15.34 -42.57
N LEU A 450 -10.22 15.62 -43.38
CA LEU A 450 -10.91 14.61 -44.17
C LEU A 450 -11.12 15.04 -45.62
N SER A 451 -11.21 14.05 -46.49
CA SER A 451 -11.68 14.15 -47.86
C SER A 451 -12.69 13.04 -48.10
N GLY A 452 -13.86 13.35 -48.67
CA GLY A 452 -14.90 12.35 -48.91
C GLY A 452 -16.00 12.84 -49.84
N THR A 453 -17.11 12.11 -49.84
CA THR A 453 -18.32 12.47 -50.58
C THR A 453 -19.50 12.55 -49.62
N ILE A 454 -20.23 13.66 -49.67
CA ILE A 454 -21.47 13.84 -48.93
C ILE A 454 -22.48 12.79 -49.40
N GLY A 455 -23.03 12.05 -48.45
CA GLY A 455 -24.17 11.15 -48.64
C GLY A 455 -25.34 11.59 -47.79
N SER A 456 -26.48 10.93 -47.95
CA SER A 456 -27.64 11.16 -47.09
C SER A 456 -28.28 9.85 -46.60
N TYR A 457 -28.88 9.93 -45.41
CA TYR A 457 -29.74 8.87 -44.88
C TYR A 457 -30.85 9.47 -44.04
N ASN A 458 -32.11 9.19 -44.40
CA ASN A 458 -33.28 9.61 -43.62
C ASN A 458 -33.28 11.12 -43.29
N CYS A 459 -33.03 11.95 -44.30
CA CYS A 459 -32.97 13.42 -44.22
C CYS A 459 -31.78 13.98 -43.40
N GLY A 460 -30.81 13.14 -43.03
CA GLY A 460 -29.54 13.54 -42.45
C GLY A 460 -28.39 13.41 -43.43
N PHE A 461 -27.60 14.47 -43.59
CA PHE A 461 -26.31 14.36 -44.27
C PHE A 461 -25.33 13.51 -43.45
N GLN A 462 -24.54 12.70 -44.14
CA GLN A 462 -23.51 11.85 -43.54
C GLN A 462 -22.39 11.60 -44.55
N ILE A 463 -21.20 11.23 -44.07
CA ILE A 463 -20.10 10.76 -44.92
C ILE A 463 -19.85 9.29 -44.59
N GLY A 464 -20.02 8.41 -45.58
CA GLY A 464 -19.76 6.97 -45.42
C GLY A 464 -18.28 6.63 -45.61
N THR A 465 -17.89 5.40 -45.28
CA THR A 465 -16.50 4.95 -45.37
C THR A 465 -15.97 4.80 -46.80
N SER A 466 -16.83 4.66 -47.80
CA SER A 466 -16.44 4.48 -49.20
C SER A 466 -15.83 5.76 -49.76
N GLY A 467 -14.52 5.79 -49.99
CA GLY A 467 -13.81 6.96 -50.52
C GLY A 467 -13.49 8.04 -49.48
N LEU A 468 -13.82 7.82 -48.20
CA LEU A 468 -13.41 8.69 -47.11
C LEU A 468 -11.93 8.47 -46.80
N THR A 469 -11.15 9.53 -46.93
CA THR A 469 -9.82 9.65 -46.33
C THR A 469 -9.95 10.55 -45.12
N ILE A 470 -9.52 10.08 -43.95
CA ILE A 470 -9.54 10.84 -42.71
C ILE A 470 -8.22 10.63 -41.98
N ALA A 471 -7.64 11.72 -41.48
CA ALA A 471 -6.39 11.73 -40.74
C ALA A 471 -6.55 12.54 -39.46
N LYS A 472 -6.16 11.95 -38.32
CA LYS A 472 -5.96 12.70 -37.08
C LYS A 472 -4.73 13.58 -37.24
N VAL A 473 -4.92 14.88 -37.05
CA VAL A 473 -3.92 15.93 -37.28
C VAL A 473 -3.60 16.71 -35.99
N GLY A 474 -4.24 16.35 -34.89
CA GLY A 474 -4.00 16.87 -33.56
C GLY A 474 -5.17 16.53 -32.63
N THR A 475 -5.17 17.16 -31.45
CA THR A 475 -6.28 17.08 -30.48
C THR A 475 -6.52 18.48 -29.91
N VAL A 476 -7.77 18.83 -29.62
CA VAL A 476 -8.15 20.04 -28.90
C VAL A 476 -7.83 19.82 -27.42
N LYS A 477 -7.03 20.69 -26.79
CA LYS A 477 -6.65 20.57 -25.37
C LYS A 477 -7.79 20.88 -24.39
N THR A 478 -8.90 21.43 -24.89
CA THR A 478 -10.09 21.82 -24.11
C THR A 478 -11.35 21.08 -24.59
N THR A 479 -12.36 21.00 -23.71
CA THR A 479 -13.67 20.42 -24.04
C THR A 479 -14.26 21.08 -25.29
N PRO A 480 -14.77 20.33 -26.29
CA PRO A 480 -15.37 20.94 -27.47
C PRO A 480 -16.51 21.87 -27.07
N TYR A 481 -16.55 23.06 -27.67
CA TYR A 481 -17.67 23.98 -27.46
C TYR A 481 -18.92 23.40 -28.14
N TYR A 482 -19.87 22.97 -27.31
CA TYR A 482 -21.23 22.68 -27.73
C TYR A 482 -22.01 23.98 -27.57
N GLY A 483 -22.43 24.60 -28.67
CA GLY A 483 -23.29 25.78 -28.59
C GLY A 483 -24.56 25.51 -27.78
N THR A 484 -25.35 26.54 -27.48
CA THR A 484 -26.61 26.37 -26.76
C THR A 484 -27.50 25.33 -27.46
N PRO A 485 -27.88 24.22 -26.79
CA PRO A 485 -28.68 23.18 -27.41
C PRO A 485 -30.06 23.71 -27.79
N MET A 486 -30.55 23.30 -28.95
CA MET A 486 -31.95 23.49 -29.33
C MET A 486 -32.82 22.50 -28.56
N GLU A 487 -33.68 22.98 -27.67
CA GLU A 487 -34.64 22.12 -26.98
C GLU A 487 -35.69 21.58 -27.97
N LEU A 488 -35.80 20.25 -28.04
CA LEU A 488 -36.81 19.56 -28.84
C LEU A 488 -37.94 19.11 -27.92
N THR A 489 -39.02 19.89 -27.90
CA THR A 489 -40.25 19.51 -27.20
C THR A 489 -41.03 18.44 -27.97
N GLY A 490 -42.01 17.79 -27.35
CA GLY A 490 -42.87 16.84 -28.05
C GLY A 490 -43.58 17.44 -29.27
N ALA A 491 -43.95 18.73 -29.22
CA ALA A 491 -44.54 19.43 -30.37
C ALA A 491 -43.52 19.63 -31.52
N ASP A 492 -42.27 19.96 -31.19
CA ASP A 492 -41.20 20.11 -32.18
C ASP A 492 -40.88 18.77 -32.84
N MET A 493 -40.84 17.68 -32.06
CA MET A 493 -40.63 16.34 -32.58
C MET A 493 -41.74 15.87 -33.52
N GLU A 494 -43.01 16.14 -33.21
CA GLU A 494 -44.13 15.87 -34.12
C GLU A 494 -44.03 16.69 -35.41
N ALA A 495 -43.66 17.98 -35.29
CA ALA A 495 -43.48 18.85 -36.45
C ALA A 495 -42.37 18.32 -37.36
N LEU A 496 -41.22 17.94 -36.79
CA LEU A 496 -40.06 17.39 -37.50
C LEU A 496 -40.42 16.19 -38.39
N LEU A 497 -41.33 15.31 -37.96
CA LEU A 497 -41.76 14.16 -38.76
C LEU A 497 -42.38 14.55 -40.12
N THR A 498 -42.87 15.78 -40.25
CA THR A 498 -43.51 16.29 -41.47
C THR A 498 -42.73 17.44 -42.12
N SER A 499 -41.98 18.23 -41.35
CA SER A 499 -41.27 19.40 -41.83
C SER A 499 -39.87 19.10 -42.38
N ARG A 500 -39.15 18.10 -41.83
CA ARG A 500 -37.82 17.74 -42.32
C ARG A 500 -37.94 16.81 -43.52
N THR A 501 -38.19 17.40 -44.70
CA THR A 501 -38.37 16.69 -45.97
C THR A 501 -37.10 16.66 -46.84
N GLU A 502 -36.13 17.52 -46.53
CA GLU A 502 -34.86 17.66 -47.26
C GLU A 502 -33.69 17.17 -46.40
N ASN A 503 -32.55 16.92 -47.04
CA ASN A 503 -31.33 16.55 -46.33
C ASN A 503 -30.72 17.78 -45.63
N GLU A 504 -30.39 17.62 -44.36
CA GLU A 504 -29.85 18.68 -43.51
C GLU A 504 -28.70 18.16 -42.65
N LEU A 505 -27.83 19.07 -42.20
CA LEU A 505 -26.74 18.78 -41.26
C LEU A 505 -27.28 18.36 -39.89
N ALA A 506 -26.40 17.76 -39.09
CA ALA A 506 -26.71 17.52 -37.68
C ALA A 506 -26.56 18.83 -36.90
N TYR A 507 -27.42 19.02 -35.90
CA TYR A 507 -27.33 20.17 -34.99
C TYR A 507 -27.49 19.74 -33.54
N TYR A 508 -26.93 20.54 -32.65
CA TYR A 508 -26.91 20.24 -31.22
C TYR A 508 -28.27 20.55 -30.59
N ALA A 509 -28.82 19.56 -29.88
CA ALA A 509 -30.18 19.58 -29.37
C ALA A 509 -30.27 18.88 -28.00
N SER A 510 -31.34 19.16 -27.28
CA SER A 510 -31.72 18.43 -26.06
C SER A 510 -33.14 17.88 -26.17
N MET A 511 -33.44 16.79 -25.47
CA MET A 511 -34.80 16.29 -25.29
C MET A 511 -34.99 15.73 -23.88
N THR A 512 -36.12 16.04 -23.26
CA THR A 512 -36.48 15.58 -21.92
C THR A 512 -37.60 14.56 -22.02
N GLY A 513 -37.45 13.43 -21.32
CA GLY A 513 -38.47 12.38 -21.33
C GLY A 513 -38.05 11.17 -20.52
N THR A 514 -38.76 10.07 -20.74
CA THR A 514 -38.47 8.80 -20.08
C THR A 514 -37.79 7.82 -21.03
N ALA A 515 -36.64 7.27 -20.62
CA ALA A 515 -35.92 6.25 -21.36
C ALA A 515 -36.73 4.94 -21.44
N SER A 516 -36.78 4.34 -22.62
CA SER A 516 -37.35 3.01 -22.85
C SER A 516 -36.32 2.12 -23.52
N VAL A 517 -35.84 1.11 -22.77
CA VAL A 517 -34.74 0.25 -23.19
C VAL A 517 -35.28 -1.13 -23.59
N SER A 518 -35.05 -1.51 -24.83
CA SER A 518 -35.45 -2.82 -25.37
C SER A 518 -34.28 -3.49 -26.09
N GLY A 519 -33.58 -4.39 -25.38
CA GLY A 519 -32.36 -5.01 -25.89
C GLY A 519 -31.27 -3.95 -26.13
N ASN A 520 -30.81 -3.82 -27.38
CA ASN A 520 -29.80 -2.83 -27.78
C ASN A 520 -30.38 -1.46 -28.18
N TYR A 521 -31.71 -1.32 -28.17
CA TYR A 521 -32.38 -0.08 -28.58
C TYR A 521 -32.77 0.74 -27.35
N ILE A 522 -32.35 2.00 -27.33
CA ILE A 522 -32.73 2.97 -26.30
C ILE A 522 -33.55 4.06 -26.99
N ASN A 523 -34.83 4.11 -26.65
CA ASN A 523 -35.77 5.14 -27.11
C ASN A 523 -36.12 6.10 -25.96
N PHE A 524 -36.72 7.22 -26.32
CA PHE A 524 -37.14 8.28 -25.42
C PHE A 524 -38.59 8.65 -25.66
N ASN A 525 -39.39 8.50 -24.60
CA ASN A 525 -40.78 8.93 -24.58
C ASN A 525 -40.80 10.38 -24.10
N VAL A 526 -40.98 11.31 -25.03
CA VAL A 526 -41.03 12.75 -24.76
C VAL A 526 -42.47 13.17 -24.60
N ASP A 527 -42.77 13.92 -23.53
CA ASP A 527 -44.11 14.38 -23.23
C ASP A 527 -44.69 15.24 -24.37
N GLY A 528 -45.95 14.99 -24.72
CA GLY A 528 -46.65 15.67 -25.80
C GLY A 528 -46.49 15.04 -27.19
N THR A 529 -45.76 13.92 -27.31
CA THR A 529 -45.68 13.13 -28.56
C THR A 529 -46.84 12.13 -28.69
N THR A 530 -47.24 11.84 -29.94
CA THR A 530 -48.23 10.80 -30.30
C THR A 530 -47.66 9.81 -31.31
N ASN A 531 -46.93 10.32 -32.31
CA ASN A 531 -46.31 9.54 -33.38
C ASN A 531 -44.78 9.54 -33.26
N ALA A 532 -44.19 10.63 -32.79
CA ALA A 532 -42.74 10.78 -32.68
C ALA A 532 -42.18 10.01 -31.48
N VAL A 533 -40.98 9.46 -31.64
CA VAL A 533 -40.23 8.79 -30.58
C VAL A 533 -38.78 9.23 -30.64
N GLY A 534 -38.21 9.65 -29.52
CA GLY A 534 -36.77 9.95 -29.44
C GLY A 534 -35.99 8.64 -29.53
N SER A 535 -34.86 8.63 -30.23
CA SER A 535 -34.06 7.41 -30.44
C SER A 535 -32.58 7.71 -30.28
N ILE A 536 -31.92 7.00 -29.37
CA ILE A 536 -30.48 7.14 -29.16
C ILE A 536 -29.76 6.35 -30.25
N TYR A 537 -29.16 7.08 -31.19
CA TYR A 537 -28.57 6.50 -32.38
C TYR A 537 -27.14 6.04 -32.12
N GLY A 538 -26.96 4.73 -31.92
CA GLY A 538 -25.65 4.15 -31.66
C GLY A 538 -25.13 4.42 -30.26
N ALA A 539 -25.96 4.27 -29.23
CA ALA A 539 -25.54 4.37 -27.83
C ALA A 539 -24.21 3.62 -27.58
N THR A 540 -23.23 4.33 -27.01
CA THR A 540 -21.99 3.73 -26.50
C THR A 540 -22.28 2.92 -25.25
N ASP A 541 -21.35 2.08 -24.81
CA ASP A 541 -21.57 1.25 -23.61
C ASP A 541 -21.76 2.13 -22.36
N ASN A 542 -21.01 3.23 -22.24
CA ASN A 542 -21.19 4.23 -21.18
C ASN A 542 -22.59 4.87 -21.19
N VAL A 543 -23.14 5.18 -22.39
CA VAL A 543 -24.51 5.73 -22.50
C VAL A 543 -25.55 4.69 -22.09
N LYS A 544 -25.33 3.40 -22.41
CA LYS A 544 -26.24 2.31 -22.03
C LYS A 544 -26.21 2.03 -20.53
N GLU A 545 -25.07 2.22 -19.87
CA GLU A 545 -24.95 2.06 -18.42
C GLU A 545 -25.75 3.13 -17.67
N VAL A 546 -25.74 4.37 -18.18
CA VAL A 546 -26.47 5.49 -17.57
C VAL A 546 -27.97 5.42 -17.86
N LEU A 547 -28.37 5.12 -19.10
CA LEU A 547 -29.78 5.13 -19.50
C LEU A 547 -30.45 3.78 -19.22
N THR A 548 -31.00 3.63 -18.02
CA THR A 548 -31.82 2.46 -17.63
C THR A 548 -33.29 2.61 -18.01
N ASP A 549 -34.00 1.50 -18.24
CA ASP A 549 -35.44 1.52 -18.57
C ASP A 549 -36.26 2.24 -17.49
N GLY A 550 -37.09 3.20 -17.91
CA GLY A 550 -37.93 4.01 -17.03
C GLY A 550 -37.25 5.23 -16.41
N LEU A 551 -35.97 5.51 -16.70
CA LEU A 551 -35.27 6.70 -16.21
C LEU A 551 -35.84 7.97 -16.85
N GLU A 552 -36.26 8.93 -16.04
CA GLU A 552 -36.60 10.28 -16.49
C GLU A 552 -35.35 11.16 -16.48
N CYS A 553 -34.98 11.71 -17.65
CA CYS A 553 -33.81 12.58 -17.77
C CYS A 553 -33.89 13.49 -19.00
N THR A 554 -33.00 14.48 -19.07
CA THR A 554 -32.72 15.28 -20.26
C THR A 554 -31.47 14.73 -20.95
N VAL A 555 -31.56 14.38 -22.24
CA VAL A 555 -30.38 14.00 -23.03
C VAL A 555 -29.95 15.15 -23.92
N TYR A 556 -28.64 15.33 -24.05
CA TYR A 556 -27.99 16.34 -24.90
C TYR A 556 -27.19 15.65 -25.99
N GLY A 557 -27.24 16.16 -27.23
CA GLY A 557 -26.52 15.53 -28.34
C GLY A 557 -26.84 16.10 -29.71
N TYR A 558 -26.35 15.44 -30.75
CA TYR A 558 -26.56 15.86 -32.13
C TYR A 558 -27.76 15.14 -32.73
N PHE A 559 -28.83 15.88 -33.03
CA PHE A 559 -29.95 15.36 -33.81
C PHE A 559 -29.51 15.22 -35.27
N CYS A 560 -29.53 13.99 -35.79
CA CYS A 560 -28.88 13.67 -37.05
C CYS A 560 -29.83 13.16 -38.15
N SER A 561 -30.97 12.54 -37.83
CA SER A 561 -31.88 12.01 -38.87
C SER A 561 -33.27 11.65 -38.35
N ILE A 562 -34.22 11.43 -39.26
CA ILE A 562 -35.58 10.94 -38.95
C ILE A 562 -35.86 9.61 -39.63
N SER A 563 -35.80 8.51 -38.89
CA SER A 563 -35.95 7.17 -39.49
C SER A 563 -37.40 6.66 -39.53
N LYS A 564 -37.63 5.76 -40.50
CA LYS A 564 -38.89 5.07 -40.76
C LYS A 564 -38.70 3.58 -40.45
N SER A 565 -39.43 3.01 -39.49
CA SER A 565 -39.47 1.55 -39.30
C SER A 565 -40.62 0.94 -40.10
N GLY A 566 -40.39 0.73 -41.40
CA GLY A 566 -41.35 0.04 -42.29
C GLY A 566 -42.66 0.80 -42.56
N GLY A 567 -42.71 2.11 -42.30
CA GLY A 567 -43.91 2.95 -42.40
C GLY A 567 -43.62 4.45 -42.42
N ALA A 568 -44.51 5.26 -41.83
CA ALA A 568 -44.35 6.72 -41.72
C ALA A 568 -43.11 7.12 -40.87
N PRO A 569 -42.56 8.35 -41.05
CA PRO A 569 -41.52 8.91 -40.18
C PRO A 569 -41.90 8.75 -38.70
N LYS A 570 -40.95 8.31 -37.87
CA LYS A 570 -41.24 8.03 -36.45
C LYS A 570 -40.11 8.41 -35.50
N TYR A 571 -38.87 8.00 -35.79
CA TYR A 571 -37.79 8.11 -34.82
C TYR A 571 -36.91 9.33 -35.07
N VAL A 572 -36.84 10.20 -34.07
CA VAL A 572 -35.98 11.38 -34.02
C VAL A 572 -34.63 10.95 -33.45
N ASN A 573 -33.64 10.74 -34.31
CA ASN A 573 -32.36 10.13 -33.93
C ASN A 573 -31.37 11.16 -33.39
N ILE A 574 -30.86 10.92 -32.18
CA ILE A 574 -29.85 11.75 -31.52
C ILE A 574 -28.61 10.92 -31.16
N ILE A 575 -27.42 11.46 -31.44
CA ILE A 575 -26.15 10.95 -30.93
C ILE A 575 -25.82 11.68 -29.64
N VAL A 576 -25.83 10.96 -28.52
CA VAL A 576 -25.76 11.54 -27.17
C VAL A 576 -24.34 11.95 -26.80
N THR A 577 -24.25 13.12 -26.15
CA THR A 577 -23.05 13.74 -25.57
C THR A 577 -23.17 13.95 -24.05
N GLY A 578 -24.40 13.88 -23.50
CA GLY A 578 -24.64 14.03 -22.07
C GLY A 578 -26.06 13.64 -21.67
N VAL A 579 -26.23 13.28 -20.40
CA VAL A 579 -27.51 12.89 -19.78
C VAL A 579 -27.63 13.62 -18.43
N ASP A 580 -28.74 14.29 -18.18
CA ASP A 580 -29.05 14.95 -16.91
C ASP A 580 -30.30 14.34 -16.28
N ALA A 581 -30.12 13.60 -15.19
CA ALA A 581 -31.19 12.90 -14.48
C ALA A 581 -31.67 13.64 -13.21
N GLY A 582 -31.31 14.92 -13.02
CA GLY A 582 -31.71 15.71 -11.84
C GLY A 582 -30.75 15.63 -10.64
N ASP A 583 -29.72 14.79 -10.70
CA ASP A 583 -28.57 14.74 -9.77
C ASP A 583 -27.35 15.52 -10.31
N GLY A 584 -27.56 16.37 -11.32
CA GLY A 584 -26.52 17.05 -12.10
C GLY A 584 -26.27 16.39 -13.47
N ILE A 585 -25.70 17.14 -14.42
CA ILE A 585 -25.39 16.64 -15.76
C ILE A 585 -24.31 15.55 -15.66
N VAL A 586 -24.72 14.29 -15.84
CA VAL A 586 -23.82 13.21 -16.22
C VAL A 586 -23.47 13.43 -17.70
N ALA A 587 -22.56 14.37 -17.96
CA ALA A 587 -21.90 14.43 -19.25
C ALA A 587 -21.42 13.01 -19.54
N THR A 588 -21.66 12.49 -20.75
CA THR A 588 -21.04 11.23 -21.15
C THR A 588 -19.60 11.61 -21.42
N ARG A 589 -18.87 11.83 -20.34
CA ARG A 589 -17.50 12.28 -20.32
C ARG A 589 -16.79 11.27 -21.21
N ALA A 590 -16.39 11.72 -22.39
CA ALA A 590 -15.00 11.58 -22.77
C ALA A 590 -14.23 12.22 -21.61
N SER A 591 -14.09 11.46 -20.52
CA SER A 591 -12.93 11.59 -19.67
C SER A 591 -11.80 11.60 -20.67
N ILE A 592 -11.00 12.66 -20.64
CA ILE A 592 -9.60 12.56 -21.02
C ILE A 592 -9.18 11.19 -20.48
N LYS A 593 -9.06 10.22 -21.39
CA LYS A 593 -8.36 9.00 -21.06
C LYS A 593 -6.95 9.50 -20.94
N ILE A 594 -6.57 9.87 -19.72
CA ILE A 594 -5.24 9.52 -19.28
C ILE A 594 -5.28 7.99 -19.35
N ASP A 595 -4.55 7.45 -20.32
CA ASP A 595 -4.39 6.01 -20.43
C ASP A 595 -3.91 5.49 -19.07
N ALA A 596 -4.71 4.57 -18.51
CA ALA A 596 -4.43 3.76 -17.32
C ALA A 596 -4.03 4.52 -16.03
N SER A 597 -5.02 4.93 -15.21
CA SER A 597 -4.76 4.98 -13.77
C SER A 597 -4.69 3.54 -13.24
N GLU A 598 -3.53 3.14 -12.71
CA GLU A 598 -3.38 1.85 -12.05
C GLU A 598 -3.80 1.96 -10.58
N LYS A 599 -4.40 0.91 -10.03
CA LYS A 599 -4.66 0.88 -8.60
C LYS A 599 -3.33 0.61 -7.87
N LEU A 600 -3.03 1.42 -6.87
CA LEU A 600 -1.94 1.18 -5.93
C LEU A 600 -2.47 1.02 -4.51
N TYR A 601 -1.63 0.39 -3.70
CA TYR A 601 -1.86 0.15 -2.28
C TYR A 601 -0.74 0.78 -1.45
N ALA A 602 -1.12 1.44 -0.36
CA ALA A 602 -0.20 1.97 0.64
C ALA A 602 -0.64 1.58 2.06
N TYR A 603 0.33 1.46 2.97
CA TYR A 603 0.07 1.36 4.41
C TYR A 603 0.52 2.65 5.07
N LEU A 604 -0.39 3.31 5.78
CA LEU A 604 -0.12 4.54 6.50
C LEU A 604 -0.23 4.29 8.00
N LYS A 605 0.65 4.91 8.79
CA LYS A 605 0.66 4.82 10.25
C LYS A 605 0.12 6.11 10.85
N TRP A 606 -0.83 6.00 11.77
CA TRP A 606 -1.34 7.14 12.53
C TRP A 606 -0.44 7.39 13.73
N ASN A 607 0.19 8.57 13.84
CA ASN A 607 1.07 8.90 14.97
C ASN A 607 0.31 9.50 16.18
N GLY A 608 -1.02 9.63 16.09
CA GLY A 608 -1.86 10.33 17.07
C GLY A 608 -2.25 11.75 16.66
N SER A 609 -1.61 12.32 15.64
CA SER A 609 -1.86 13.68 15.13
C SER A 609 -1.91 13.80 13.61
N ALA A 610 -1.11 13.00 12.89
CA ALA A 610 -1.06 12.95 11.44
C ALA A 610 -0.74 11.53 10.96
N PHE A 611 -1.05 11.25 9.70
CA PHE A 611 -0.59 10.03 9.03
C PHE A 611 0.85 10.18 8.55
N GLU A 612 1.60 9.09 8.65
CA GLU A 612 2.97 8.94 8.16
C GLU A 612 3.05 7.73 7.22
N LYS A 613 3.97 7.78 6.24
CA LYS A 613 4.26 6.62 5.39
C LYS A 613 4.86 5.50 6.24
N SER A 614 4.37 4.28 6.05
CA SER A 614 4.91 3.07 6.69
C SER A 614 6.02 2.45 5.83
N ASP A 615 6.95 1.73 6.47
CA ASP A 615 7.94 0.87 5.82
C ASP A 615 7.37 -0.49 5.38
N VAL A 616 6.07 -0.73 5.62
CA VAL A 616 5.36 -1.93 5.16
C VAL A 616 5.27 -1.96 3.64
N LEU A 617 5.79 -3.02 3.04
CA LEU A 617 5.74 -3.25 1.60
C LEU A 617 4.38 -3.83 1.20
N ALA A 618 3.55 -3.04 0.54
CA ALA A 618 2.30 -3.53 -0.03
C ALA A 618 2.53 -4.19 -1.40
N VAL A 619 2.05 -5.43 -1.58
CA VAL A 619 2.03 -6.13 -2.87
C VAL A 619 1.03 -5.45 -3.79
N GLN A 620 1.49 -4.88 -4.91
CA GLN A 620 0.67 -4.08 -5.79
C GLN A 620 -0.20 -4.94 -6.74
N PRO A 621 -1.29 -4.42 -7.30
CA PRO A 621 -2.10 -5.12 -8.30
C PRO A 621 -1.29 -5.63 -9.51
N ALA A 622 -0.28 -4.89 -9.93
CA ALA A 622 0.64 -5.31 -10.99
C ALA A 622 1.48 -6.53 -10.58
N ASP A 623 1.92 -6.60 -9.32
CA ASP A 623 2.70 -7.73 -8.78
C ASP A 623 1.86 -9.00 -8.75
N TYR A 624 0.61 -8.92 -8.30
CA TYR A 624 -0.33 -10.05 -8.37
C TYR A 624 -0.46 -10.59 -9.78
N LYS A 625 -0.65 -9.70 -10.77
CA LYS A 625 -0.75 -10.09 -12.18
C LYS A 625 0.55 -10.73 -12.67
N ALA A 626 1.71 -10.19 -12.30
CA ALA A 626 3.01 -10.76 -12.65
C ALA A 626 3.21 -12.16 -12.04
N MET A 627 2.68 -12.39 -10.83
CA MET A 627 2.65 -13.69 -10.16
C MET A 627 1.51 -14.62 -10.62
N GLY A 628 0.77 -14.24 -11.67
CA GLY A 628 -0.31 -15.06 -12.25
C GLY A 628 -1.61 -15.07 -11.46
N GLN A 629 -1.80 -14.15 -10.51
CA GLN A 629 -2.98 -14.07 -9.66
C GLN A 629 -4.08 -13.21 -10.31
N THR A 630 -5.15 -13.84 -10.80
CA THR A 630 -6.22 -13.19 -11.58
C THR A 630 -7.09 -12.22 -10.77
N TYR A 631 -7.28 -12.47 -9.47
CA TYR A 631 -8.23 -11.73 -8.63
C TYR A 631 -7.60 -10.59 -7.80
N GLY A 632 -6.29 -10.33 -7.98
CA GLY A 632 -5.58 -9.33 -7.17
C GLY A 632 -5.50 -9.70 -5.68
N ASN A 633 -5.44 -11.00 -5.40
CA ASN A 633 -5.22 -11.60 -4.08
C ASN A 633 -4.52 -12.95 -4.25
N PHE A 634 -3.92 -13.46 -3.18
CA PHE A 634 -3.55 -14.87 -3.08
C PHE A 634 -4.72 -15.70 -2.58
N THR A 635 -4.78 -16.98 -2.92
CA THR A 635 -5.64 -17.95 -2.21
C THR A 635 -4.78 -18.67 -1.19
N ASN A 636 -5.11 -18.59 0.10
CA ASN A 636 -4.29 -19.23 1.13
C ASN A 636 -4.09 -20.74 0.85
N PRO A 637 -2.85 -21.29 0.82
CA PRO A 637 -1.58 -20.71 1.25
C PRO A 637 -0.63 -20.26 0.11
N ASP A 638 -1.13 -19.96 -1.08
CA ASP A 638 -0.30 -19.63 -2.26
C ASP A 638 0.75 -18.54 -1.99
N GLN A 639 0.44 -17.57 -1.12
CA GLN A 639 1.36 -16.50 -0.74
C GLN A 639 2.72 -17.01 -0.24
N ASP A 640 2.75 -18.15 0.46
CA ASP A 640 3.98 -18.68 1.06
C ASP A 640 4.98 -19.16 -0.02
N THR A 641 4.49 -19.44 -1.24
CA THR A 641 5.34 -19.78 -2.39
C THR A 641 5.81 -18.53 -3.15
N TYR A 642 4.92 -17.55 -3.34
CA TYR A 642 5.18 -16.40 -4.20
C TYR A 642 5.95 -15.26 -3.50
N LEU A 643 5.63 -14.95 -2.25
CA LEU A 643 6.20 -13.80 -1.54
C LEU A 643 7.72 -13.85 -1.35
N PRO A 644 8.35 -15.01 -1.00
CA PRO A 644 9.81 -15.11 -0.98
C PRO A 644 10.48 -14.75 -2.31
N GLN A 645 9.87 -15.15 -3.43
CA GLN A 645 10.40 -14.89 -4.77
C GLN A 645 10.20 -13.42 -5.17
N PHE A 646 9.03 -12.87 -4.87
CA PHE A 646 8.73 -11.45 -5.03
C PHE A 646 9.74 -10.57 -4.28
N LEU A 647 10.03 -10.90 -3.01
CA LEU A 647 11.02 -10.16 -2.21
C LEU A 647 12.44 -10.30 -2.76
N ALA A 648 12.84 -11.49 -3.24
CA ALA A 648 14.15 -11.67 -3.87
C ALA A 648 14.30 -10.82 -5.14
N GLN A 649 13.22 -10.63 -5.91
CA GLN A 649 13.22 -9.78 -7.09
C GLN A 649 13.19 -8.28 -6.73
N ALA A 650 12.42 -7.89 -5.71
CA ALA A 650 12.31 -6.51 -5.27
C ALA A 650 13.57 -6.01 -4.53
N PHE A 651 14.27 -6.91 -3.82
CA PHE A 651 15.47 -6.59 -3.03
C PHE A 651 16.63 -7.54 -3.37
N PRO A 652 17.22 -7.44 -4.59
CA PRO A 652 18.27 -8.36 -5.04
C PRO A 652 19.60 -8.22 -4.29
N TYR A 653 19.74 -7.18 -3.45
CA TYR A 653 20.95 -6.89 -2.67
C TYR A 653 20.74 -7.00 -1.16
N ALA A 654 19.63 -7.62 -0.72
CA ALA A 654 19.35 -7.83 0.69
C ALA A 654 20.47 -8.62 1.38
N GLN A 655 20.93 -8.13 2.52
CA GLN A 655 21.94 -8.78 3.35
C GLN A 655 21.28 -9.76 4.33
N ASP A 656 22.09 -10.63 4.91
CA ASP A 656 21.66 -11.49 6.02
C ASP A 656 21.18 -10.63 7.19
N GLY A 657 19.98 -10.94 7.70
CA GLY A 657 19.31 -10.21 8.77
C GLY A 657 18.44 -9.03 8.32
N ASP A 658 18.37 -8.68 7.02
CA ASP A 658 17.44 -7.65 6.55
C ASP A 658 15.98 -8.11 6.73
N VAL A 659 15.12 -7.21 7.25
CA VAL A 659 13.72 -7.51 7.58
C VAL A 659 12.75 -6.72 6.70
N LYS A 660 11.67 -7.36 6.26
CA LYS A 660 10.55 -6.71 5.57
C LYS A 660 9.19 -7.21 6.06
N ASN A 661 8.31 -6.27 6.41
CA ASN A 661 6.88 -6.53 6.61
C ASN A 661 6.17 -6.38 5.27
N VAL A 662 5.48 -7.42 4.83
CA VAL A 662 4.82 -7.49 3.51
C VAL A 662 3.32 -7.56 3.69
N ALA A 663 2.62 -6.52 3.25
CA ALA A 663 1.18 -6.47 3.23
C ALA A 663 0.61 -7.02 1.91
N PHE A 664 -0.35 -7.92 1.99
CA PHE A 664 -0.96 -8.57 0.84
C PHE A 664 -2.45 -8.88 1.10
N ARG A 665 -3.24 -8.91 0.03
CA ARG A 665 -4.62 -9.40 0.04
C ARG A 665 -4.63 -10.92 -0.10
N CYS A 666 -5.42 -11.57 0.75
CA CYS A 666 -5.56 -13.02 0.77
C CYS A 666 -7.04 -13.43 0.86
N PHE A 667 -7.47 -14.31 -0.04
CA PHE A 667 -8.77 -14.96 0.01
C PHE A 667 -8.68 -16.22 0.88
N ALA A 668 -9.43 -16.20 1.98
CA ALA A 668 -9.54 -17.33 2.91
C ALA A 668 -10.95 -17.37 3.49
N SER A 669 -11.50 -18.57 3.67
CA SER A 669 -12.81 -18.78 4.33
C SER A 669 -13.96 -17.93 3.74
N GLY A 670 -13.96 -17.69 2.43
CA GLY A 670 -15.05 -17.01 1.72
C GLY A 670 -14.95 -15.49 1.63
N ALA A 671 -13.90 -14.87 2.18
CA ALA A 671 -13.67 -13.43 2.10
C ALA A 671 -12.21 -13.13 1.73
N THR A 672 -11.98 -11.98 1.07
CA THR A 672 -10.63 -11.42 0.89
C THR A 672 -10.38 -10.42 2.01
N SER A 673 -9.22 -10.51 2.65
CA SER A 673 -8.78 -9.57 3.69
C SER A 673 -7.31 -9.23 3.50
N TRP A 674 -6.88 -8.10 4.06
CA TRP A 674 -5.46 -7.80 4.20
C TRP A 674 -4.79 -8.70 5.23
N LYS A 675 -3.53 -9.03 4.96
CA LYS A 675 -2.60 -9.76 5.82
C LYS A 675 -1.24 -9.09 5.73
N VAL A 676 -0.50 -9.14 6.83
CA VAL A 676 0.88 -8.68 6.88
C VAL A 676 1.73 -9.79 7.47
N ASP A 677 2.71 -10.26 6.70
CA ASP A 677 3.70 -11.24 7.13
C ASP A 677 5.09 -10.59 7.18
N GLU A 678 5.88 -10.91 8.19
CA GLU A 678 7.29 -10.49 8.27
C GLU A 678 8.17 -11.53 7.56
N TYR A 679 9.23 -11.06 6.90
CA TYR A 679 10.24 -11.88 6.25
C TYR A 679 11.64 -11.40 6.63
N VAL A 680 12.56 -12.35 6.82
CA VAL A 680 13.99 -12.10 7.06
C VAL A 680 14.81 -12.68 5.93
N SER A 681 15.72 -11.88 5.38
CA SER A 681 16.71 -12.34 4.39
C SER A 681 17.83 -13.11 5.10
N ASN A 682 18.22 -14.27 4.57
CA ASN A 682 19.41 -15.00 4.99
C ASN A 682 20.63 -14.77 4.07
N GLY A 683 20.58 -13.72 3.24
CA GLY A 683 21.56 -13.41 2.20
C GLY A 683 21.47 -14.26 0.93
N GLN A 684 20.63 -15.32 0.91
CA GLN A 684 20.35 -16.12 -0.30
C GLN A 684 18.86 -16.16 -0.67
N ALA A 685 17.99 -16.14 0.33
CA ALA A 685 16.54 -16.20 0.18
C ALA A 685 15.86 -15.39 1.30
N TRP A 686 14.62 -14.97 1.03
CA TRP A 686 13.73 -14.43 2.03
C TRP A 686 12.94 -15.56 2.67
N VAL A 687 12.98 -15.63 4.00
CA VAL A 687 12.28 -16.64 4.79
C VAL A 687 11.21 -15.93 5.59
N LYS A 688 9.96 -16.42 5.52
CA LYS A 688 8.86 -15.89 6.33
C LYS A 688 9.20 -16.08 7.81
N THR A 689 9.15 -15.00 8.58
CA THR A 689 9.20 -15.11 10.03
C THR A 689 7.97 -15.87 10.48
N ILE A 690 8.22 -17.03 11.07
CA ILE A 690 7.21 -17.79 11.76
C ILE A 690 7.29 -17.44 13.25
N TYR A 691 6.21 -16.92 13.81
CA TYR A 691 6.04 -16.77 15.25
C TYR A 691 5.61 -18.11 15.85
N PHE A 692 6.39 -19.13 15.52
CA PHE A 692 6.23 -20.49 15.96
C PHE A 692 7.55 -20.95 16.55
N GLU A 693 7.50 -21.57 17.72
CA GLU A 693 8.67 -22.21 18.31
C GLU A 693 8.40 -23.70 18.46
N ASP A 694 9.41 -24.52 18.17
CA ASP A 694 9.37 -25.93 18.48
C ASP A 694 9.71 -26.13 19.95
N LYS A 695 8.75 -26.66 20.71
CA LYS A 695 8.93 -27.15 22.07
C LYS A 695 9.07 -28.65 22.07
N THR A 696 9.88 -29.16 22.99
CA THR A 696 9.97 -30.60 23.26
C THR A 696 9.55 -30.85 24.70
N ASP A 697 8.43 -31.55 24.88
CA ASP A 697 8.04 -32.05 26.20
C ASP A 697 8.23 -33.57 26.29
N GLN A 698 8.58 -34.01 27.49
CA GLN A 698 8.62 -35.42 27.84
C GLN A 698 7.22 -35.90 28.25
N PHE A 699 6.78 -37.03 27.73
CA PHE A 699 5.56 -37.72 28.16
C PHE A 699 5.93 -39.10 28.69
N ARG A 700 5.48 -39.44 29.91
CA ARG A 700 5.72 -40.74 30.53
C ARG A 700 4.43 -41.52 30.68
N LYS A 701 4.51 -42.82 30.43
CA LYS A 701 3.42 -43.75 30.73
C LYS A 701 3.52 -44.23 32.17
N ALA A 702 2.47 -43.99 32.95
CA ALA A 702 2.34 -44.49 34.32
C ALA A 702 0.89 -44.94 34.55
N GLU A 703 0.71 -46.09 35.19
CA GLU A 703 -0.60 -46.69 35.46
C GLU A 703 -1.46 -46.86 34.18
N GLY A 704 -0.81 -47.19 33.06
CA GLY A 704 -1.47 -47.33 31.76
C GLY A 704 -1.83 -46.02 31.06
N VAL A 705 -1.57 -44.85 31.65
CA VAL A 705 -1.92 -43.53 31.12
C VAL A 705 -0.66 -42.74 30.77
N TRP A 706 -0.68 -42.09 29.61
CA TRP A 706 0.36 -41.12 29.26
C TRP A 706 0.07 -39.78 29.92
N ASN A 707 1.07 -39.20 30.56
CA ASN A 707 0.99 -37.86 31.13
C ASN A 707 2.24 -37.08 30.72
N ILE A 708 2.11 -35.76 30.60
CA ILE A 708 3.27 -34.89 30.49
C ILE A 708 4.14 -35.06 31.76
N ASP A 709 5.45 -35.16 31.57
CA ASP A 709 6.43 -35.41 32.62
C ASP A 709 7.48 -34.29 32.63
N ARG A 710 7.12 -33.16 33.24
CA ARG A 710 8.04 -32.04 33.50
C ARG A 710 8.79 -32.23 34.81
N THR A 711 9.35 -33.42 35.00
CA THR A 711 10.14 -33.79 36.18
C THR A 711 11.63 -33.76 35.84
N LEU A 712 12.40 -32.92 36.52
CA LEU A 712 13.85 -32.99 36.51
C LEU A 712 14.30 -34.01 37.57
N GLU A 713 15.01 -35.05 37.18
CA GLU A 713 15.60 -36.00 38.13
C GLU A 713 17.09 -35.72 38.30
N LEU A 714 17.50 -35.46 39.55
CA LEU A 714 18.89 -35.24 39.96
C LEU A 714 19.34 -36.43 40.81
N ASP A 715 20.22 -37.26 40.25
CA ASP A 715 20.72 -38.46 40.94
C ASP A 715 22.12 -38.24 41.53
N PHE A 716 22.17 -38.08 42.85
CA PHE A 716 23.38 -37.95 43.65
C PHE A 716 23.67 -39.20 44.48
N THR A 717 23.09 -40.36 44.13
CA THR A 717 23.35 -41.64 44.83
C THR A 717 24.76 -42.17 44.56
N ASN A 718 25.40 -41.77 43.46
CA ASN A 718 26.81 -42.04 43.21
C ASN A 718 27.70 -41.09 44.04
N THR A 719 28.05 -41.55 45.24
CA THR A 719 28.81 -40.81 46.26
C THR A 719 30.22 -40.35 45.83
N SER A 720 30.77 -40.94 44.76
CA SER A 720 32.12 -40.63 44.30
C SER A 720 32.17 -39.60 43.16
N SER A 721 31.02 -39.23 42.57
CA SER A 721 30.99 -38.34 41.40
C SER A 721 31.38 -36.90 41.77
N ALA A 722 32.03 -36.19 40.83
CA ALA A 722 32.41 -34.79 41.05
C ALA A 722 31.18 -33.89 41.24
N ASP A 723 30.11 -34.13 40.47
CA ASP A 723 28.87 -33.36 40.52
C ASP A 723 28.13 -33.58 41.85
N THR A 724 28.08 -34.82 42.34
CA THR A 724 27.56 -35.15 43.68
C THR A 724 28.31 -34.38 44.75
N LYS A 725 29.64 -34.38 44.70
CA LYS A 725 30.46 -33.67 45.70
C LYS A 725 30.28 -32.16 45.61
N ALA A 726 30.13 -31.60 44.42
CA ALA A 726 29.85 -30.18 44.22
C ALA A 726 28.48 -29.79 44.77
N PHE A 727 27.43 -30.58 44.51
CA PHE A 727 26.10 -30.36 45.07
C PHE A 727 26.11 -30.32 46.60
N TYR A 728 26.75 -31.29 47.24
CA TYR A 728 26.90 -31.28 48.69
C TYR A 728 27.80 -30.15 49.19
N GLN A 729 28.75 -29.66 48.39
CA GLN A 729 29.54 -28.48 48.76
C GLN A 729 28.68 -27.22 48.75
N TYR A 730 27.72 -27.07 47.83
CA TYR A 730 26.75 -25.98 47.88
C TYR A 730 25.88 -26.06 49.14
N CYS A 731 25.46 -27.25 49.54
CA CYS A 731 24.74 -27.45 50.80
C CYS A 731 25.57 -26.97 52.00
N VAL A 732 26.85 -27.37 52.06
CA VAL A 732 27.79 -26.98 53.12
C VAL A 732 28.01 -25.47 53.14
N ASN A 733 28.19 -24.84 51.98
CA ASN A 733 28.39 -23.40 51.88
C ASN A 733 27.13 -22.63 52.33
N TRP A 734 25.94 -23.07 51.91
CA TRP A 734 24.70 -22.43 52.33
C TRP A 734 24.51 -22.51 53.85
N VAL A 735 24.77 -23.67 54.46
CA VAL A 735 24.71 -23.83 55.92
C VAL A 735 25.73 -22.93 56.62
N TYR A 736 26.94 -22.81 56.07
CA TYR A 736 27.94 -21.89 56.60
C TYR A 736 27.43 -20.44 56.61
N ASP A 737 26.97 -19.94 55.47
CA ASP A 737 26.55 -18.54 55.31
C ASP A 737 25.27 -18.22 56.11
N ASN A 738 24.32 -19.15 56.20
CA ASN A 738 22.98 -18.88 56.73
C ASN A 738 22.72 -19.44 58.13
N LYS A 739 23.50 -20.42 58.59
CA LYS A 739 23.36 -21.00 59.94
C LYS A 739 24.57 -20.67 60.81
N ASP A 740 25.79 -20.77 60.28
CA ASP A 740 27.01 -20.59 61.07
C ASP A 740 27.48 -19.14 61.20
N VAL A 741 27.46 -18.34 60.14
CA VAL A 741 27.82 -16.91 60.20
C VAL A 741 26.94 -16.16 61.19
N PRO A 742 25.60 -16.35 61.24
CA PRO A 742 24.76 -15.78 62.31
C PRO A 742 25.14 -16.23 63.73
N MET A 743 25.77 -17.40 63.87
CA MET A 743 26.33 -17.89 65.14
C MET A 743 27.75 -17.35 65.43
N GLY A 744 28.30 -16.51 64.56
CA GLY A 744 29.62 -15.89 64.71
C GLY A 744 30.77 -16.75 64.19
N ALA A 745 30.57 -17.54 63.13
CA ALA A 745 31.62 -18.37 62.54
C ALA A 745 32.77 -17.58 61.91
N PRO A 746 34.01 -18.07 61.98
CA PRO A 746 35.17 -17.41 61.38
C PRO A 746 35.10 -17.44 59.85
N THR A 747 35.57 -16.37 59.18
CA THR A 747 35.60 -16.24 57.72
C THR A 747 36.46 -17.33 57.07
N ARG A 748 35.94 -17.97 56.01
CA ARG A 748 36.62 -19.01 55.21
C ARG A 748 36.88 -18.52 53.78
N ASP A 749 37.93 -19.03 53.14
CA ASP A 749 38.14 -18.86 51.69
C ASP A 749 37.31 -19.85 50.87
N ASN A 750 37.36 -19.68 49.54
CA ASN A 750 36.65 -20.52 48.58
C ASN A 750 37.09 -22.01 48.59
N ALA A 751 38.17 -22.36 49.32
CA ALA A 751 38.60 -23.74 49.54
C ALA A 751 38.08 -24.31 50.88
N GLY A 752 37.23 -23.57 51.60
CA GLY A 752 36.70 -23.93 52.91
C GLY A 752 37.72 -23.75 54.04
N VAL A 753 38.90 -23.17 53.76
CA VAL A 753 39.97 -22.99 54.73
C VAL A 753 39.71 -21.70 55.52
N ILE A 754 39.84 -21.77 56.84
CA ILE A 754 39.68 -20.63 57.74
C ILE A 754 40.77 -19.59 57.41
N VAL A 755 40.38 -18.40 56.96
CA VAL A 755 41.31 -17.30 56.59
C VAL A 755 41.42 -16.19 57.62
N SER A 756 40.59 -16.21 58.65
CA SER A 756 40.73 -15.36 59.84
C SER A 756 40.23 -16.09 61.09
N THR A 757 40.98 -15.99 62.19
CA THR A 757 40.59 -16.51 63.51
C THR A 757 39.96 -15.45 64.41
N ASP A 758 39.64 -14.26 63.88
CA ASP A 758 39.02 -13.19 64.65
C ASP A 758 37.55 -13.54 64.93
N ILE A 759 37.32 -14.25 66.04
CA ILE A 759 36.00 -14.63 66.54
C ILE A 759 35.26 -13.36 67.01
N VAL A 760 34.13 -13.02 66.37
CA VAL A 760 33.21 -12.02 66.93
C VAL A 760 32.50 -12.66 68.12
N THR A 761 32.79 -12.18 69.32
CA THR A 761 32.07 -12.59 70.54
C THR A 761 30.81 -11.74 70.66
N ILE A 762 29.64 -12.38 70.62
CA ILE A 762 28.37 -11.74 71.01
C ILE A 762 28.19 -12.00 72.52
N ASP A 763 28.02 -10.93 73.31
CA ASP A 763 27.65 -10.95 74.73
C ASP A 763 28.53 -11.76 75.71
N GLY A 764 29.85 -11.73 75.53
CA GLY A 764 30.80 -12.00 76.62
C GLY A 764 30.76 -13.39 77.27
N ALA A 765 30.02 -14.35 76.70
CA ALA A 765 29.96 -15.73 77.16
C ALA A 765 29.72 -16.70 75.97
N LYS A 766 30.78 -16.96 75.19
CA LYS A 766 31.15 -18.22 74.48
C LYS A 766 32.12 -17.90 73.32
N PRO A 767 33.41 -18.33 73.35
CA PRO A 767 34.24 -18.37 72.14
C PRO A 767 34.15 -19.76 71.48
N ALA A 768 34.15 -19.79 70.14
CA ALA A 768 34.46 -20.89 69.23
C ALA A 768 34.11 -22.33 69.64
N GLY A 769 33.26 -22.99 68.83
CA GLY A 769 33.36 -24.45 68.71
C GLY A 769 32.08 -25.24 68.52
N ASN A 770 30.93 -24.65 68.15
CA ASN A 770 29.78 -25.45 67.74
C ASN A 770 29.07 -24.88 66.49
N TYR A 771 29.78 -24.84 65.36
CA TYR A 771 29.25 -24.47 64.04
C TYR A 771 28.86 -25.72 63.26
N TRP A 772 27.74 -25.70 62.57
CA TRP A 772 27.25 -26.79 61.73
C TRP A 772 28.27 -27.26 60.71
N VAL A 773 29.17 -26.41 60.21
CA VAL A 773 30.20 -26.78 59.24
C VAL A 773 31.52 -27.18 59.92
N SER A 774 32.03 -28.36 59.56
CA SER A 774 33.30 -28.90 60.05
C SER A 774 34.50 -27.97 59.76
N ASN A 775 35.60 -28.16 60.50
CA ASN A 775 36.82 -27.37 60.27
C ASN A 775 37.41 -27.52 58.86
N TYR A 776 37.13 -28.63 58.19
CA TYR A 776 37.55 -28.88 56.81
C TYR A 776 36.70 -28.17 55.75
N GLY A 777 35.55 -27.58 56.13
CA GLY A 777 34.71 -26.80 55.22
C GLY A 777 33.95 -27.62 54.17
N ASN A 778 33.95 -28.96 54.28
CA ASN A 778 33.41 -29.87 53.26
C ASN A 778 32.47 -30.95 53.84
N ASN A 779 32.09 -30.79 55.11
CA ASN A 779 31.09 -31.60 55.82
C ASN A 779 30.34 -30.68 56.76
N GLU A 780 29.04 -30.91 56.92
CA GLU A 780 28.18 -30.17 57.85
C GLU A 780 27.19 -31.08 58.60
N PHE A 781 26.68 -30.62 59.75
CA PHE A 781 25.90 -31.42 60.70
C PHE A 781 24.44 -30.92 60.89
N TYR A 782 24.04 -29.85 60.20
CA TYR A 782 22.67 -29.33 60.18
C TYR A 782 21.76 -30.23 59.34
N THR A 783 22.24 -30.72 58.19
CA THR A 783 21.55 -31.73 57.37
C THR A 783 22.29 -33.06 57.32
N GLY A 784 23.59 -33.05 57.60
CA GLY A 784 24.51 -34.19 57.45
C GLY A 784 25.27 -34.19 56.11
N ALA A 785 25.15 -33.16 55.28
CA ALA A 785 25.76 -33.09 53.96
C ALA A 785 27.29 -33.16 54.02
N SER A 786 27.85 -34.06 53.21
CA SER A 786 29.28 -34.26 53.07
C SER A 786 29.70 -34.16 51.61
N ALA A 787 30.41 -33.09 51.26
CA ALA A 787 31.08 -32.98 49.97
C ALA A 787 32.29 -33.93 49.87
N TYR A 788 32.91 -34.28 51.00
CA TYR A 788 34.02 -35.23 51.03
C TYR A 788 33.56 -36.66 50.68
N HIS A 789 32.49 -37.12 51.34
CA HIS A 789 31.92 -38.46 51.18
C HIS A 789 30.82 -38.55 50.11
N GLY A 790 30.29 -37.43 49.63
CA GLY A 790 29.20 -37.38 48.65
C GLY A 790 27.89 -37.97 49.17
N ASN A 791 27.53 -37.71 50.43
CA ASN A 791 26.36 -38.29 51.08
C ASN A 791 25.73 -37.38 52.15
N LEU A 792 24.61 -37.83 52.70
CA LEU A 792 24.03 -37.31 53.95
C LEU A 792 24.37 -38.24 55.12
N ASP A 793 25.13 -37.78 56.12
CA ASP A 793 25.41 -38.51 57.36
C ASP A 793 24.27 -38.34 58.36
N TRP A 794 23.29 -39.24 58.28
CA TRP A 794 22.11 -39.27 59.12
C TRP A 794 22.27 -40.09 60.41
N ARG A 795 23.51 -40.28 60.88
CA ARG A 795 23.77 -40.94 62.17
C ARG A 795 23.53 -39.95 63.32
N PRO A 796 22.58 -40.20 64.24
CA PRO A 796 22.40 -39.33 65.40
C PRO A 796 23.67 -39.21 66.28
N SER A 797 24.50 -40.25 66.29
CA SER A 797 25.79 -40.25 66.99
C SER A 797 26.80 -39.26 66.40
N ALA A 798 26.73 -38.96 65.10
CA ALA A 798 27.60 -37.95 64.46
C ALA A 798 27.22 -36.53 64.95
N VAL A 799 25.92 -36.22 65.02
CA VAL A 799 25.41 -34.94 65.54
C VAL A 799 25.72 -34.79 67.03
N LYS A 800 25.46 -35.83 67.84
CA LYS A 800 25.74 -35.84 69.29
C LYS A 800 27.23 -35.72 69.63
N GLY A 801 28.08 -36.37 68.83
CA GLY A 801 29.53 -36.35 69.03
C GLY A 801 30.18 -35.02 68.68
N ALA A 802 29.57 -34.24 67.78
CA ALA A 802 30.19 -33.06 67.20
C ALA A 802 29.54 -31.73 67.64
N PHE A 803 28.21 -31.67 67.89
CA PHE A 803 27.48 -30.39 68.08
C PHE A 803 26.31 -30.44 69.08
N ALA A 804 26.59 -30.81 70.34
CA ALA A 804 25.59 -30.83 71.41
C ALA A 804 25.00 -29.45 71.79
N VAL A 805 25.65 -28.34 71.39
CA VAL A 805 25.38 -27.00 71.97
C VAL A 805 24.40 -26.16 71.15
N ALA A 806 23.93 -26.66 70.00
CA ALA A 806 22.93 -26.01 69.14
C ALA A 806 21.49 -26.57 69.32
N GLY A 807 21.23 -27.32 70.40
CA GLY A 807 19.90 -27.84 70.79
C GLY A 807 19.50 -29.18 70.15
N LEU A 808 20.07 -29.54 68.99
CA LEU A 808 19.79 -30.81 68.31
C LEU A 808 20.41 -32.03 69.02
N GLY A 809 21.61 -31.90 69.61
CA GLY A 809 22.28 -33.02 70.27
C GLY A 809 21.63 -33.51 71.57
N ASP A 810 20.73 -32.71 72.16
CA ASP A 810 19.97 -33.04 73.36
C ASP A 810 18.69 -33.85 73.07
N LEU A 811 18.34 -34.01 71.79
CA LEU A 811 17.17 -34.76 71.34
C LEU A 811 17.43 -36.27 71.32
N SER A 812 16.34 -37.05 71.31
CA SER A 812 16.41 -38.49 71.06
C SER A 812 16.95 -38.80 69.65
N ASP A 813 17.44 -40.02 69.44
CA ASP A 813 17.99 -40.42 68.14
C ASP A 813 16.97 -40.27 66.99
N ASP A 814 15.68 -40.56 67.27
CA ASP A 814 14.58 -40.42 66.32
C ASP A 814 14.26 -38.95 66.03
N GLU A 815 14.27 -38.09 67.05
CA GLU A 815 14.06 -36.65 66.90
C GLU A 815 15.22 -35.97 66.13
N ILE A 816 16.46 -36.43 66.32
CA ILE A 816 17.61 -35.96 65.53
C ILE A 816 17.44 -36.35 64.08
N LEU A 817 17.12 -37.62 63.80
CA LEU A 817 16.95 -38.09 62.42
C LEU A 817 15.80 -37.33 61.72
N ALA A 818 14.68 -37.11 62.42
CA ALA A 818 13.57 -36.32 61.90
C ALA A 818 14.00 -34.87 61.58
N ALA A 819 14.76 -34.25 62.46
CA ALA A 819 15.26 -32.89 62.26
C ALA A 819 16.29 -32.80 61.12
N LEU A 820 17.21 -33.77 60.98
CA LEU A 820 18.15 -33.82 59.83
C LEU A 820 17.40 -33.91 58.50
N LYS A 821 16.36 -34.77 58.42
CA LYS A 821 15.50 -34.89 57.24
C LYS A 821 14.77 -33.59 56.94
N GLN A 822 14.19 -32.95 57.96
CA GLN A 822 13.49 -31.67 57.81
C GLN A 822 14.45 -30.55 57.36
N ASN A 823 15.64 -30.46 57.95
CA ASN A 823 16.63 -29.47 57.57
C ASN A 823 17.16 -29.70 56.15
N THR A 824 17.23 -30.96 55.71
CA THR A 824 17.61 -31.31 54.33
C THR A 824 16.64 -30.68 53.32
N THR A 825 15.34 -30.64 53.61
CA THR A 825 14.35 -30.06 52.68
C THR A 825 14.51 -28.56 52.53
N GLU A 826 14.80 -27.84 53.62
CA GLU A 826 15.13 -26.41 53.60
C GLU A 826 16.39 -26.14 52.75
N VAL A 827 17.49 -26.82 53.04
CA VAL A 827 18.77 -26.57 52.37
C VAL A 827 18.71 -26.94 50.89
N PHE A 828 18.05 -28.03 50.53
CA PHE A 828 17.94 -28.43 49.13
C PHE A 828 17.12 -27.44 48.30
N ALA A 829 16.03 -26.88 48.83
CA ALA A 829 15.26 -25.85 48.14
C ALA A 829 16.14 -24.62 47.80
N GLU A 830 16.97 -24.20 48.75
CA GLU A 830 17.87 -23.06 48.61
C GLU A 830 19.06 -23.34 47.68
N VAL A 831 19.61 -24.55 47.72
CA VAL A 831 20.66 -24.97 46.78
C VAL A 831 20.10 -25.08 45.37
N LEU A 832 18.86 -25.56 45.20
CA LEU A 832 18.19 -25.54 43.90
C LEU A 832 18.01 -24.11 43.38
N HIS A 833 17.60 -23.16 44.22
CA HIS A 833 17.54 -21.74 43.85
C HIS A 833 18.88 -21.22 43.34
N TYR A 834 19.97 -21.57 44.03
CA TYR A 834 21.31 -21.15 43.65
C TYR A 834 21.80 -21.80 42.33
N VAL A 835 21.55 -23.10 42.14
CA VAL A 835 22.04 -23.86 40.97
C VAL A 835 21.17 -23.62 39.74
N TYR A 836 19.87 -23.36 39.93
CA TYR A 836 18.87 -23.19 38.88
C TYR A 836 18.08 -21.88 39.05
N PRO A 837 18.75 -20.70 39.05
CA PRO A 837 18.13 -19.43 39.40
C PRO A 837 17.09 -18.93 38.38
N THR A 838 17.11 -19.46 37.16
CA THR A 838 16.20 -19.07 36.05
C THR A 838 15.20 -20.17 35.69
N MET A 839 15.17 -21.29 36.43
CA MET A 839 14.25 -22.39 36.13
C MET A 839 12.81 -21.95 36.38
N THR A 840 11.90 -22.25 35.45
CA THR A 840 10.50 -21.81 35.55
C THR A 840 9.54 -23.00 35.71
N PRO A 841 8.33 -22.78 36.29
CA PRO A 841 7.28 -23.80 36.33
C PRO A 841 6.78 -24.26 34.96
N GLU A 842 7.07 -23.48 33.90
CA GLU A 842 6.77 -23.87 32.53
C GLU A 842 7.71 -24.98 32.04
N GLU A 843 9.00 -24.88 32.38
CA GLU A 843 10.06 -25.82 31.99
C GLU A 843 9.99 -27.11 32.83
N TYR A 844 9.99 -26.98 34.16
CA TYR A 844 9.90 -28.10 35.10
C TYR A 844 8.84 -27.80 36.15
N LYS A 845 7.89 -28.72 36.36
CA LYS A 845 6.91 -28.60 37.46
C LYS A 845 7.42 -29.26 38.74
N LYS A 846 8.35 -30.20 38.61
CA LYS A 846 8.87 -31.03 39.71
C LYS A 846 10.37 -31.26 39.56
N VAL A 847 11.10 -31.19 40.66
CA VAL A 847 12.48 -31.68 40.77
C VAL A 847 12.50 -32.84 41.76
N VAL A 848 13.09 -33.96 41.38
CA VAL A 848 13.30 -35.14 42.22
C VAL A 848 14.79 -35.26 42.50
N ILE A 849 15.21 -35.11 43.76
CA ILE A 849 16.60 -35.28 44.17
C ILE A 849 16.74 -36.66 44.81
N LYS A 850 17.59 -37.52 44.23
CA LYS A 850 17.94 -38.84 44.79
C LYS A 850 19.30 -38.77 45.46
N VAL A 851 19.41 -39.25 46.68
CA VAL A 851 20.62 -39.17 47.51
C VAL A 851 20.90 -40.47 48.23
N TYR A 852 22.16 -40.70 48.57
CA TYR A 852 22.56 -41.75 49.50
C TYR A 852 22.67 -41.20 50.93
N ALA A 853 22.00 -41.85 51.88
CA ALA A 853 22.08 -41.52 53.31
C ALA A 853 22.89 -42.58 54.07
N TYR A 854 23.98 -42.12 54.68
CA TYR A 854 24.85 -42.90 55.55
C TYR A 854 24.30 -42.93 56.98
N GLY A 855 24.42 -44.09 57.65
CA GLY A 855 23.71 -44.39 58.90
C GLY A 855 22.62 -45.43 58.65
N PRO A 856 21.51 -45.09 57.96
CA PRO A 856 20.56 -46.06 57.45
C PRO A 856 21.13 -46.94 56.34
N ASN A 857 22.12 -46.43 55.58
CA ASN A 857 22.72 -47.07 54.40
C ASN A 857 21.69 -47.35 53.29
N LYS A 858 20.88 -46.34 52.97
CA LYS A 858 19.76 -46.40 52.03
C LYS A 858 19.77 -45.21 51.09
N ASN A 859 19.13 -45.36 49.94
CA ASN A 859 18.85 -44.27 49.02
C ASN A 859 17.50 -43.65 49.35
N TYR A 860 17.40 -42.34 49.19
CA TYR A 860 16.17 -41.58 49.41
C TYR A 860 15.91 -40.63 48.24
N SER A 861 14.64 -40.36 47.93
CA SER A 861 14.23 -39.28 47.04
C SER A 861 13.52 -38.17 47.80
N PHE A 862 13.66 -36.94 47.31
CA PHE A 862 13.00 -35.74 47.77
C PHE A 862 12.32 -35.06 46.59
N ASP A 863 11.06 -34.69 46.72
CA ASP A 863 10.34 -33.97 45.67
C ASP A 863 10.22 -32.48 46.02
N PHE A 864 10.49 -31.64 45.03
CA PHE A 864 10.32 -30.19 45.09
C PHE A 864 9.42 -29.74 43.94
N ALA A 865 8.44 -28.90 44.23
CA ALA A 865 7.65 -28.19 43.22
C ALA A 865 8.38 -26.91 42.81
N VAL A 866 8.37 -26.59 41.51
CA VAL A 866 8.82 -25.29 41.02
C VAL A 866 7.62 -24.35 41.06
N VAL A 867 7.68 -23.32 41.90
CA VAL A 867 6.53 -22.44 42.20
C VAL A 867 6.66 -21.03 41.63
N GLY A 868 7.85 -20.68 41.13
CA GLY A 868 8.19 -19.41 40.49
C GLY A 868 9.58 -19.49 39.87
N GLU A 869 10.02 -18.43 39.17
CA GLU A 869 11.37 -18.40 38.57
C GLU A 869 12.45 -18.58 39.65
N GLY A 870 13.20 -19.68 39.55
CA GLY A 870 14.21 -20.10 40.51
C GLY A 870 13.66 -20.46 41.90
N GLN A 871 12.34 -20.58 42.08
CA GLN A 871 11.73 -20.81 43.40
C GLN A 871 11.25 -22.25 43.54
N PHE A 872 11.69 -22.91 44.61
CA PHE A 872 11.45 -24.33 44.87
C PHE A 872 10.80 -24.52 46.23
N GLU A 873 9.71 -25.28 46.27
CA GLU A 873 9.03 -25.66 47.52
C GLU A 873 9.08 -27.17 47.71
N TYR A 874 9.47 -27.62 48.90
CA TYR A 874 9.42 -29.03 49.24
C TYR A 874 7.98 -29.56 49.23
N VAL A 875 7.74 -30.66 48.52
CA VAL A 875 6.46 -31.35 48.54
C VAL A 875 6.36 -32.14 49.85
N ALA A 876 5.46 -31.72 50.74
CA ALA A 876 5.29 -32.35 52.05
C ALA A 876 5.09 -33.87 51.94
N ASP A 877 5.70 -34.60 52.88
CA ASP A 877 5.65 -36.07 52.98
C ASP A 877 6.20 -36.84 51.76
N SER A 878 6.97 -36.19 50.86
CA SER A 878 7.52 -36.83 49.66
C SER A 878 8.81 -37.63 49.85
N ILE A 879 9.39 -37.63 51.07
CA ILE A 879 10.64 -38.37 51.32
C ILE A 879 10.35 -39.87 51.20
N THR A 880 10.93 -40.49 50.18
CA THR A 880 10.69 -41.91 49.88
C THR A 880 12.01 -42.67 49.95
N GLU A 881 12.03 -43.83 50.62
CA GLU A 881 13.15 -44.77 50.53
C GLU A 881 13.08 -45.49 49.18
N LEU A 882 14.18 -45.44 48.41
CA LEU A 882 14.27 -45.98 47.05
C LEU A 882 14.71 -47.44 46.99
#